data_AF-A0A395SY79-F1
#
_entry.id   AF-A0A395SY79-F1
#
_cell.length_a   1.000
_cell.length_b   1.000
_cell.length_c   1.000
_cell.angle_alpha   90.00
_cell.angle_beta   90.00
_cell.angle_gamma   90.00
#
_symmetry.space_group_name_H-M   'P 1'
#
loop_
_entity.id
_entity.type
_entity.pdbx_description
1 polymer ?
#
loop_
_entity_poly.entity_id
_entity_poly.type
_entity_poly.pdbx_seq_one_letter_code
_entity_poly.pdbx_strand_id
1 'polypeptide(L)'
;MASKSAPVRSHLFLRVSRLVLTLTIFLALFSRVQGSTSSSDGGYMALSDITSDLLVTGEGNTTETCVHTDKEAILGTLQRRETRYFGQMDDRCYKSHECRRPHDLHTACRQGYKKVGWEACDGSHYKVKAICCEETVAPKKCKWRGSGGDCNGQCHIGEVRLFQSRRGGGFETESSCHACSRGQKAFCCEEEEFDELVSGCRWTGCGGHCNKDENSLAYSTRFPGQCHLWSYGKHFCCPKSKPKPLKDCHWIGQGDCADNSCADHEVTLANDNYGEGQFGCNWGRRKTLCCQHNTEALTCSRRLCEIDKTYRCGRDEFADWTGEEDSDDLEEEDSGSLEERGPKKKKKQSGRRTVSRKFRVGQTDYFANATARRYPGCTHLHDNRRGKSASNIVYRQVTRAMEKRMLQYASAFLETVMTGELPDGTQTKTQAIDPKVAIEYWKKNVLPLGLPRAGSSRALKSPNDYFMDRFGSLGNREPMLLLDREVNQVKGRIFSDAASIQDPEEFRKSLQKAIAYGNGHDEFLKYIKWTIVAFRYINEQAVRERIQKNRQNLLEASRQISNAVPQLQRLHAIHQEFDYNWYLDRTDKARDWVVKQLDLIEHGFRNAKPTPGNYQAVMKAVKDFRSDVKFIKPPPKDPRKYH
;
A
#
# COMPACT_ATOMS: atom_id res chain seq x y z
N MET A 1 32.56 -82.41 -13.30
CA MET A 1 33.68 -81.47 -13.57
C MET A 1 33.56 -80.35 -12.54
N ALA A 2 34.08 -80.49 -11.31
CA ALA A 2 35.45 -80.10 -10.87
C ALA A 2 35.83 -78.67 -11.35
N SER A 3 36.35 -77.71 -10.59
CA SER A 3 36.87 -77.63 -9.21
C SER A 3 37.37 -76.18 -9.01
N LYS A 4 37.20 -75.63 -7.79
CA LYS A 4 38.10 -74.76 -6.98
C LYS A 4 39.11 -73.81 -7.67
N SER A 5 39.20 -72.56 -7.19
CA SER A 5 40.24 -72.10 -6.22
C SER A 5 40.48 -70.57 -6.21
N ALA A 6 40.36 -69.94 -5.04
CA ALA A 6 41.17 -68.76 -4.60
C ALA A 6 42.55 -69.27 -4.08
N PRO A 7 43.54 -68.48 -3.53
CA PRO A 7 43.57 -67.07 -3.07
C PRO A 7 44.92 -66.30 -3.32
N VAL A 8 45.09 -65.07 -2.75
CA VAL A 8 46.24 -64.60 -1.89
C VAL A 8 46.24 -63.04 -1.70
N ARG A 9 46.52 -62.62 -0.45
CA ARG A 9 46.71 -61.26 0.16
C ARG A 9 48.00 -60.55 -0.36
N SER A 10 48.33 -59.26 -0.14
CA SER A 10 48.30 -58.40 1.07
C SER A 10 48.82 -56.96 0.76
N HIS A 11 48.63 -56.03 1.72
CA HIS A 11 49.24 -54.67 1.89
C HIS A 11 48.60 -53.51 1.09
N LEU A 12 48.38 -52.29 1.61
CA LEU A 12 48.63 -51.69 2.92
C LEU A 12 47.71 -50.46 3.12
N PHE A 13 47.25 -50.29 4.36
CA PHE A 13 46.74 -49.05 4.96
C PHE A 13 47.72 -47.87 4.80
N LEU A 14 47.23 -46.66 4.48
CA LEU A 14 47.65 -45.31 4.93
C LEU A 14 47.40 -44.25 3.84
N ARG A 15 46.31 -43.48 3.94
CA ARG A 15 46.16 -42.06 3.48
C ARG A 15 44.73 -41.54 3.71
N VAL A 16 44.27 -41.59 4.96
CA VAL A 16 43.12 -40.81 5.46
C VAL A 16 43.54 -40.23 6.81
N SER A 17 44.33 -39.15 6.82
CA SER A 17 44.70 -38.43 8.06
C SER A 17 45.33 -37.04 7.84
N ARG A 18 45.22 -36.43 6.65
CA ARG A 18 45.88 -35.12 6.39
C ARG A 18 45.01 -33.99 5.85
N LEU A 19 43.68 -34.17 5.72
CA LEU A 19 42.79 -33.07 5.31
C LEU A 19 41.77 -32.64 6.38
N VAL A 20 41.70 -33.33 7.51
CA VAL A 20 40.71 -33.04 8.58
C VAL A 20 41.34 -32.23 9.74
N LEU A 21 42.66 -31.98 9.71
CA LEU A 21 43.39 -31.30 10.79
C LEU A 21 43.69 -29.80 10.53
N THR A 22 43.36 -29.27 9.35
CA THR A 22 43.69 -27.88 8.97
C THR A 22 42.52 -26.90 9.06
N LEU A 23 41.28 -27.35 9.23
CA LEU A 23 40.12 -26.46 9.31
C LEU A 23 39.68 -26.13 10.74
N THR A 24 40.12 -26.89 11.74
CA THR A 24 39.73 -26.74 13.15
C THR A 24 40.63 -25.78 13.96
N ILE A 25 41.74 -25.31 13.39
CA ILE A 25 42.73 -24.46 14.10
C ILE A 25 42.58 -22.96 13.75
N PHE A 26 41.88 -22.60 12.68
CA PHE A 26 41.73 -21.19 12.28
C PHE A 26 40.57 -20.43 12.97
N LEU A 27 39.70 -21.12 13.71
CA LEU A 27 38.54 -20.51 14.40
C LEU A 27 38.76 -20.22 15.89
N ALA A 28 39.98 -20.41 16.42
CA ALA A 28 40.26 -20.30 17.86
C ALA A 28 41.24 -19.18 18.29
N LEU A 29 41.63 -18.25 17.40
CA LEU A 29 42.67 -17.26 17.72
C LEU A 29 42.38 -15.79 17.35
N PHE A 30 41.11 -15.35 17.42
CA PHE A 30 40.83 -13.91 17.54
C PHE A 30 39.76 -13.64 18.60
N SER A 31 40.18 -13.79 19.85
CA SER A 31 39.55 -13.16 21.02
C SER A 31 40.64 -12.76 22.02
N ARG A 32 40.62 -11.49 22.39
CA ARG A 32 41.32 -10.79 23.49
C ARG A 32 42.81 -10.42 23.33
N VAL A 33 43.02 -9.11 23.13
CA VAL A 33 43.93 -8.30 23.97
C VAL A 33 43.16 -7.04 24.40
N GLN A 34 43.23 -6.74 25.71
CA GLN A 34 42.63 -5.58 26.39
C GLN A 34 43.66 -4.46 26.62
N GLY A 35 43.13 -3.22 26.74
CA GLY A 35 43.55 -2.17 27.67
C GLY A 35 44.35 -1.00 27.07
N SER A 36 44.20 0.27 27.45
CA SER A 36 43.28 1.01 28.35
C SER A 36 43.68 2.50 28.38
N THR A 37 42.82 3.36 28.96
CA THR A 37 42.97 4.78 29.43
C THR A 37 42.69 5.87 28.38
N SER A 38 41.95 6.97 28.63
CA SER A 38 41.43 7.66 29.83
C SER A 38 40.24 8.58 29.43
N SER A 39 39.09 8.57 30.13
CA SER A 39 38.60 9.57 31.12
C SER A 39 38.43 11.02 30.63
N SER A 40 37.19 11.51 30.64
CA SER A 40 36.78 12.76 31.31
C SER A 40 35.25 12.93 31.34
N ASP A 41 34.76 13.42 32.48
CA ASP A 41 33.41 13.38 33.06
C ASP A 41 32.42 14.49 32.63
N GLY A 42 31.16 14.28 33.06
CA GLY A 42 30.15 15.32 33.38
C GLY A 42 28.79 15.06 32.72
N GLY A 43 27.65 14.86 33.37
CA GLY A 43 27.22 15.05 34.75
C GLY A 43 25.86 15.79 34.79
N TYR A 44 24.84 15.19 35.44
CA TYR A 44 23.55 15.78 35.91
C TYR A 44 22.50 16.17 34.83
N MET A 45 21.17 16.08 34.98
CA MET A 45 20.26 15.88 36.14
C MET A 45 19.06 14.97 35.80
N ALA A 46 18.50 14.37 36.85
CA ALA A 46 17.18 13.77 36.90
C ALA A 46 16.04 14.82 36.89
N LEU A 47 14.85 14.43 36.42
CA LEU A 47 13.59 14.88 37.01
C LEU A 47 12.47 13.87 36.69
N SER A 48 11.82 13.48 37.79
CA SER A 48 10.75 12.52 37.93
C SER A 48 9.37 13.18 37.73
N ASP A 49 8.37 12.29 37.58
CA ASP A 49 6.96 12.45 37.94
C ASP A 49 6.10 13.53 37.26
N ILE A 50 5.01 13.08 36.61
CA ILE A 50 3.65 13.19 37.16
C ILE A 50 2.78 12.12 36.49
N THR A 51 2.13 11.32 37.33
CA THR A 51 1.07 10.35 37.06
C THR A 51 -0.30 11.02 36.84
N SER A 52 -1.18 10.25 36.19
CA SER A 52 -2.63 10.16 36.37
C SER A 52 -3.60 10.92 35.45
N ASP A 53 -4.51 10.09 34.95
CA ASP A 53 -5.94 10.32 34.66
C ASP A 53 -6.34 11.12 33.43
N LEU A 54 -6.75 10.39 32.39
CA LEU A 54 -8.10 10.59 31.84
C LEU A 54 -8.64 9.31 31.17
N LEU A 55 -9.47 8.59 31.93
CA LEU A 55 -10.52 7.74 31.41
C LEU A 55 -11.48 8.62 30.59
N VAL A 56 -11.61 8.35 29.29
CA VAL A 56 -12.77 8.79 28.51
C VAL A 56 -13.47 7.57 27.95
N THR A 57 -14.47 7.12 28.71
CA THR A 57 -15.63 6.42 28.19
C THR A 57 -16.45 7.41 27.35
N GLY A 58 -16.89 7.02 26.15
CA GLY A 58 -17.92 7.79 25.44
C GLY A 58 -17.88 7.61 23.94
N GLU A 59 -19.01 7.13 23.41
CA GLU A 59 -19.37 7.05 22.00
C GLU A 59 -19.15 8.38 21.25
N GLY A 60 -18.69 8.32 19.99
CA GLY A 60 -18.57 9.54 19.18
C GLY A 60 -18.02 9.32 17.76
N ASN A 61 -18.91 9.49 16.78
CA ASN A 61 -18.74 9.88 15.38
C ASN A 61 -17.47 9.49 14.58
N THR A 62 -17.72 8.71 13.53
CA THR A 62 -16.80 8.37 12.44
C THR A 62 -16.50 9.56 11.52
N THR A 63 -15.40 10.26 11.80
CA THR A 63 -14.60 10.99 10.80
C THR A 63 -13.15 10.99 11.26
N GLU A 64 -12.42 9.89 11.00
CA GLU A 64 -11.01 9.78 11.36
C GLU A 64 -10.10 10.32 10.25
N THR A 65 -9.32 11.32 10.65
CA THR A 65 -8.19 11.94 9.97
C THR A 65 -7.04 10.96 9.78
N CYS A 66 -6.40 10.98 8.59
CA CYS A 66 -5.12 10.30 8.39
C CYS A 66 -4.02 11.12 9.09
N VAL A 67 -3.53 10.62 10.23
CA VAL A 67 -2.46 11.25 11.01
C VAL A 67 -1.12 11.15 10.29
N HIS A 68 -0.48 12.30 10.09
CA HIS A 68 0.93 12.44 9.72
C HIS A 68 1.84 11.94 10.85
N THR A 69 2.80 11.08 10.51
CA THR A 69 4.12 11.09 11.18
C THR A 69 5.22 11.08 10.12
N ASP A 70 6.27 11.84 10.41
CA ASP A 70 7.29 12.33 9.49
C ASP A 70 8.08 11.25 8.74
N LYS A 71 8.16 11.38 7.41
CA LYS A 71 9.40 11.70 6.65
C LYS A 71 9.16 11.58 5.14
N GLU A 72 9.40 12.70 4.46
CA GLU A 72 9.11 13.08 3.06
C GLU A 72 9.66 12.19 1.93
N ALA A 73 10.22 11.00 2.18
CA ALA A 73 10.73 10.14 1.11
C ALA A 73 9.68 9.18 0.51
N ILE A 74 8.64 8.85 1.28
CA ILE A 74 7.72 7.75 0.94
C ILE A 74 6.49 8.26 0.15
N LEU A 75 6.01 9.47 0.43
CA LEU A 75 4.82 10.04 -0.20
C LEU A 75 5.10 10.66 -1.58
N GLY A 76 6.32 11.17 -1.81
CA GLY A 76 6.70 11.77 -3.10
C GLY A 76 6.67 10.82 -4.30
N THR A 77 6.60 9.50 -4.09
CA THR A 77 6.62 8.52 -5.20
C THR A 77 5.37 7.62 -5.27
N LEU A 78 4.63 7.47 -4.17
CA LEU A 78 3.48 6.54 -4.09
C LEU A 78 2.12 7.25 -4.05
N GLN A 79 2.04 8.49 -3.56
CA GLN A 79 0.83 9.32 -3.74
C GLN A 79 0.75 9.93 -5.14
N ARG A 80 1.88 10.03 -5.87
CA ARG A 80 1.96 10.68 -7.18
C ARG A 80 1.16 10.02 -8.32
N ARG A 81 0.63 8.80 -8.15
CA ARG A 81 0.10 8.02 -9.28
C ARG A 81 -1.41 7.97 -9.46
N GLU A 82 -2.25 8.21 -8.45
CA GLU A 82 -3.69 7.88 -8.58
C GLU A 82 -4.67 8.84 -7.88
N THR A 83 -4.26 10.05 -7.51
CA THR A 83 -5.19 11.13 -7.13
C THR A 83 -5.26 12.18 -8.24
N ARG A 84 -6.44 12.33 -8.86
CA ARG A 84 -6.74 13.40 -9.83
C ARG A 84 -6.90 14.72 -9.08
N TYR A 85 -5.81 15.33 -8.64
CA TYR A 85 -5.86 16.70 -8.11
C TYR A 85 -4.94 17.62 -8.88
N PHE A 86 -5.49 18.78 -9.25
CA PHE A 86 -4.92 19.72 -10.22
C PHE A 86 -3.89 20.69 -9.60
N GLY A 87 -3.70 20.68 -8.27
CA GLY A 87 -2.68 21.49 -7.59
C GLY A 87 -1.21 21.11 -7.88
N GLN A 88 -0.97 20.12 -8.76
CA GLN A 88 0.33 19.70 -9.30
C GLN A 88 0.20 19.46 -10.81
N MET A 89 -0.34 20.42 -11.56
CA MET A 89 -0.46 20.31 -13.02
C MET A 89 0.61 21.08 -13.78
N ASP A 90 1.26 22.07 -13.19
CA ASP A 90 2.34 22.80 -13.84
C ASP A 90 3.59 21.94 -14.07
N ASP A 91 3.87 20.98 -13.19
CA ASP A 91 4.95 19.99 -13.33
C ASP A 91 4.56 18.78 -14.20
N ARG A 92 3.25 18.51 -14.37
CA ARG A 92 2.71 17.34 -15.09
C ARG A 92 1.99 17.66 -16.40
N CYS A 93 1.89 18.93 -16.74
CA CYS A 93 1.46 19.40 -18.05
C CYS A 93 2.58 20.22 -18.68
N TYR A 94 2.76 20.08 -19.99
CA TYR A 94 3.72 20.89 -20.72
C TYR A 94 3.14 21.30 -22.08
N LYS A 95 3.66 22.42 -22.58
CA LYS A 95 3.43 22.88 -23.93
C LYS A 95 4.59 22.46 -24.83
N SER A 96 4.33 21.84 -25.96
CA SER A 96 5.38 21.44 -26.89
C SER A 96 6.18 22.66 -27.36
N HIS A 97 7.49 22.49 -27.53
CA HIS A 97 8.33 23.58 -28.03
C HIS A 97 8.17 23.79 -29.54
N GLU A 98 7.86 22.71 -30.27
CA GLU A 98 7.75 22.73 -31.73
C GLU A 98 6.36 23.09 -32.23
N CYS A 99 6.34 23.85 -33.33
CA CYS A 99 5.15 24.18 -34.11
C CYS A 99 4.93 23.14 -35.20
N ARG A 100 3.86 22.36 -35.09
CA ARG A 100 3.53 21.28 -36.04
C ARG A 100 2.15 21.51 -36.65
N ARG A 101 1.84 20.83 -37.76
CA ARG A 101 0.48 20.88 -38.32
C ARG A 101 -0.48 20.14 -37.39
N PRO A 102 -1.75 20.58 -37.26
CA PRO A 102 -2.71 19.97 -36.34
C PRO A 102 -2.90 18.46 -36.53
N HIS A 103 -2.84 17.98 -37.78
CA HIS A 103 -2.97 16.56 -38.09
C HIS A 103 -1.82 15.72 -37.50
N ASP A 104 -0.63 16.30 -37.33
CA ASP A 104 0.56 15.63 -36.80
C ASP A 104 0.62 15.66 -35.26
N LEU A 105 -0.43 16.18 -34.59
CA LEU A 105 -0.47 16.31 -33.14
C LEU A 105 -0.79 15.02 -32.40
N HIS A 106 -1.22 13.96 -33.08
CA HIS A 106 -1.52 12.66 -32.44
C HIS A 106 -0.24 12.00 -31.88
N THR A 107 0.94 12.36 -32.40
CA THR A 107 2.27 11.95 -31.90
C THR A 107 3.02 13.08 -31.20
N ALA A 108 2.38 14.22 -30.89
CA ALA A 108 3.08 15.38 -30.33
C ALA A 108 3.31 15.30 -28.81
N CYS A 109 2.54 14.46 -28.11
CA CYS A 109 2.75 14.22 -26.68
C CYS A 109 3.72 13.05 -26.46
N ARG A 110 4.53 13.15 -25.40
CA ARG A 110 5.42 12.07 -24.95
C ARG A 110 4.59 10.87 -24.49
N GLN A 111 5.17 9.67 -24.52
CA GLN A 111 4.50 8.47 -24.04
C GLN A 111 4.05 8.66 -22.57
N GLY A 112 2.79 8.30 -22.27
CA GLY A 112 2.17 8.52 -20.96
C GLY A 112 1.52 9.90 -20.78
N TYR A 113 1.49 10.74 -21.83
CA TYR A 113 0.81 12.03 -21.83
C TYR A 113 -0.25 12.07 -22.93
N LYS A 114 -1.44 12.57 -22.58
CA LYS A 114 -2.51 12.86 -23.55
C LYS A 114 -2.56 14.35 -23.87
N LYS A 115 -2.96 14.63 -25.12
CA LYS A 115 -3.22 16.00 -25.57
C LYS A 115 -4.51 16.51 -24.93
N VAL A 116 -4.45 17.69 -24.33
CA VAL A 116 -5.60 18.36 -23.70
C VAL A 116 -5.97 19.68 -24.37
N GLY A 117 -5.09 20.19 -25.24
CA GLY A 117 -5.32 21.40 -26.02
C GLY A 117 -4.18 21.70 -26.97
N TRP A 118 -4.20 22.89 -27.54
CA TRP A 118 -3.12 23.40 -28.38
C TRP A 118 -3.08 24.94 -28.37
N GLU A 119 -1.93 25.50 -28.70
CA GLU A 119 -1.69 26.93 -28.88
C GLU A 119 -1.30 27.20 -30.34
N ALA A 120 -1.87 28.22 -30.97
CA ALA A 120 -1.48 28.69 -32.29
C ALA A 120 -0.08 29.31 -32.28
N CYS A 121 0.78 28.87 -33.20
CA CYS A 121 2.11 29.46 -33.38
C CYS A 121 2.06 30.76 -34.17
N ASP A 122 1.15 30.83 -35.13
CA ASP A 122 0.90 32.00 -35.96
C ASP A 122 -0.57 32.43 -35.83
N GLY A 123 -1.02 33.37 -36.65
CA GLY A 123 -2.40 33.88 -36.57
C GLY A 123 -3.43 32.88 -37.10
N SER A 124 -3.01 31.64 -37.34
CA SER A 124 -3.79 30.59 -37.96
C SER A 124 -3.72 29.30 -37.14
N HIS A 125 -4.61 28.37 -37.46
CA HIS A 125 -4.59 27.02 -36.89
C HIS A 125 -3.68 26.07 -37.69
N TYR A 126 -2.91 26.53 -38.69
CA TYR A 126 -2.09 25.64 -39.53
C TYR A 126 -0.80 25.16 -38.86
N LYS A 127 -0.28 25.92 -37.90
CA LYS A 127 0.89 25.56 -37.09
C LYS A 127 0.58 25.79 -35.62
N VAL A 128 0.69 24.74 -34.82
CA VAL A 128 0.28 24.78 -33.41
C VAL A 128 1.25 23.99 -32.52
N LYS A 129 1.30 24.36 -31.24
CA LYS A 129 1.98 23.64 -30.17
C LYS A 129 0.96 22.81 -29.40
N ALA A 130 1.24 21.54 -29.17
CA ALA A 130 0.40 20.68 -28.36
C ALA A 130 0.50 21.08 -26.88
N ILE A 131 -0.62 21.05 -26.17
CA ILE A 131 -0.66 21.08 -24.71
C ILE A 131 -0.93 19.66 -24.25
N CYS A 132 0.03 19.09 -23.54
CA CYS A 132 0.05 17.69 -23.14
C CYS A 132 0.07 17.60 -21.63
N CYS A 133 -0.75 16.73 -21.06
CA CYS A 133 -0.78 16.43 -19.64
C CYS A 133 -0.64 14.93 -19.43
N GLU A 134 -0.04 14.50 -18.33
CA GLU A 134 0.09 13.07 -17.99
C GLU A 134 -1.30 12.41 -17.98
N GLU A 135 -1.43 11.25 -18.63
CA GLU A 135 -2.73 10.60 -18.91
C GLU A 135 -3.60 10.41 -17.67
N THR A 136 -2.96 10.10 -16.54
CA THR A 136 -3.56 9.81 -15.23
C THR A 136 -4.24 11.01 -14.58
N VAL A 137 -3.79 12.23 -14.88
CA VAL A 137 -4.30 13.46 -14.27
C VAL A 137 -4.85 14.45 -15.27
N ALA A 138 -4.63 14.22 -16.56
CA ALA A 138 -4.98 15.19 -17.58
C ALA A 138 -6.47 15.60 -17.54
N PRO A 139 -6.76 16.92 -17.55
CA PRO A 139 -8.11 17.45 -17.48
C PRO A 139 -9.05 16.88 -18.54
N LYS A 140 -10.35 16.82 -18.25
CA LYS A 140 -11.37 16.47 -19.27
C LYS A 140 -11.77 17.64 -20.14
N LYS A 141 -11.96 18.83 -19.54
CA LYS A 141 -12.40 20.03 -20.27
C LYS A 141 -11.45 21.17 -20.02
N CYS A 142 -10.90 21.70 -21.11
CA CYS A 142 -10.07 22.89 -21.11
C CYS A 142 -10.42 23.78 -22.29
N LYS A 143 -10.35 25.09 -22.09
CA LYS A 143 -10.56 26.08 -23.15
C LYS A 143 -9.70 27.31 -22.95
N TRP A 144 -9.36 27.93 -24.07
CA TRP A 144 -8.75 29.25 -24.06
C TRP A 144 -9.80 30.34 -23.84
N ARG A 145 -9.49 31.24 -22.91
CA ARG A 145 -10.32 32.39 -22.54
C ARG A 145 -9.58 33.69 -22.80
N GLY A 146 -10.35 34.74 -23.06
CA GLY A 146 -9.84 36.05 -23.50
C GLY A 146 -9.94 36.18 -25.03
N SER A 147 -10.77 37.11 -25.49
CA SER A 147 -11.02 37.38 -26.91
C SER A 147 -10.88 38.88 -27.20
N GLY A 148 -10.94 39.26 -28.47
CA GLY A 148 -10.69 40.65 -28.91
C GLY A 148 -9.21 41.00 -29.04
N GLY A 149 -8.94 42.29 -29.32
CA GLY A 149 -7.58 42.82 -29.39
C GLY A 149 -6.98 43.10 -28.00
N ASP A 150 -7.79 43.54 -27.04
CA ASP A 150 -7.39 43.72 -25.64
C ASP A 150 -7.89 42.54 -24.81
N CYS A 151 -7.11 41.46 -24.81
CA CYS A 151 -7.51 40.18 -24.25
C CYS A 151 -7.52 40.23 -22.73
N ASN A 152 -8.62 39.78 -22.15
CA ASN A 152 -8.75 39.56 -20.72
C ASN A 152 -9.02 38.07 -20.43
N GLY A 153 -7.96 37.26 -20.35
CA GLY A 153 -8.02 35.83 -20.11
C GLY A 153 -8.34 35.50 -18.66
N GLN A 154 -9.63 35.51 -18.29
CA GLN A 154 -10.10 35.17 -16.95
C GLN A 154 -10.72 33.77 -16.92
N CYS A 155 -10.29 32.91 -15.99
CA CYS A 155 -10.92 31.61 -15.76
C CYS A 155 -12.26 31.76 -15.01
N HIS A 156 -13.19 30.83 -15.24
CA HIS A 156 -14.44 30.80 -14.48
C HIS A 156 -14.23 30.21 -13.08
N ILE A 157 -15.21 30.44 -12.20
CA ILE A 157 -15.24 29.82 -10.88
C ILE A 157 -15.15 28.30 -11.05
N GLY A 158 -14.25 27.67 -10.30
CA GLY A 158 -13.97 26.24 -10.39
C GLY A 158 -13.04 25.83 -11.54
N GLU A 159 -12.39 26.77 -12.22
CA GLU A 159 -11.37 26.46 -13.21
C GLU A 159 -9.96 26.81 -12.71
N VAL A 160 -8.99 26.01 -13.15
CA VAL A 160 -7.56 26.20 -12.92
C VAL A 160 -6.90 26.73 -14.19
N ARG A 161 -6.02 27.72 -14.05
CA ARG A 161 -5.20 28.19 -15.17
C ARG A 161 -3.96 27.30 -15.31
N LEU A 162 -3.73 26.75 -16.51
CA LEU A 162 -2.53 25.95 -16.79
C LEU A 162 -1.47 26.71 -17.60
N PHE A 163 -1.89 27.55 -18.54
CA PHE A 163 -0.97 28.30 -19.41
C PHE A 163 -1.54 29.65 -19.79
N GLN A 164 -0.65 30.60 -20.11
CA GLN A 164 -1.01 31.85 -20.77
C GLN A 164 -0.47 31.91 -22.20
N SER A 165 -1.13 32.71 -23.04
CA SER A 165 -0.72 32.95 -24.42
C SER A 165 -1.28 34.26 -24.96
N ARG A 166 -0.52 34.93 -25.82
CA ARG A 166 -1.07 36.05 -26.61
C ARG A 166 -2.01 35.58 -27.71
N ARG A 167 -1.93 34.32 -28.16
CA ARG A 167 -2.66 33.83 -29.34
C ARG A 167 -3.75 32.82 -28.98
N GLY A 168 -3.54 32.03 -27.93
CA GLY A 168 -4.49 30.97 -27.56
C GLY A 168 -4.56 29.86 -28.60
N GLY A 169 -5.71 29.20 -28.75
CA GLY A 169 -5.95 28.07 -29.65
C GLY A 169 -7.16 27.25 -29.19
N GLY A 170 -7.21 25.94 -29.47
CA GLY A 170 -8.12 24.98 -28.81
C GLY A 170 -9.18 24.29 -29.71
N PHE A 171 -9.86 23.26 -29.17
CA PHE A 171 -10.90 22.46 -29.87
C PHE A 171 -12.31 23.09 -29.75
N GLU A 172 -12.60 23.75 -28.62
CA GLU A 172 -13.82 24.50 -28.33
C GLU A 172 -13.36 25.84 -27.73
N THR A 173 -13.56 26.95 -28.41
CA THR A 173 -12.92 28.23 -28.02
C THR A 173 -13.93 29.36 -27.94
N GLU A 174 -13.90 30.10 -26.83
CA GLU A 174 -14.47 31.45 -26.76
C GLU A 174 -13.49 32.51 -27.35
N SER A 175 -12.34 32.06 -27.86
CA SER A 175 -11.14 32.85 -28.17
C SER A 175 -10.61 32.55 -29.58
N SER A 176 -10.34 33.59 -30.39
CA SER A 176 -9.64 33.44 -31.68
C SER A 176 -8.15 33.07 -31.53
N CYS A 177 -7.52 32.60 -32.62
CA CYS A 177 -6.06 32.38 -32.73
C CYS A 177 -5.26 33.68 -32.97
N HIS A 178 -5.94 34.84 -33.00
CA HIS A 178 -5.29 36.12 -33.22
C HIS A 178 -4.53 36.57 -31.97
N ALA A 179 -3.38 37.18 -32.21
CA ALA A 179 -2.57 37.74 -31.14
C ALA A 179 -3.29 38.93 -30.49
N CYS A 180 -3.33 38.95 -29.17
CA CYS A 180 -3.77 40.08 -28.39
C CYS A 180 -2.82 41.27 -28.63
N SER A 181 -3.37 42.42 -29.01
CA SER A 181 -2.62 43.68 -29.01
C SER A 181 -2.19 44.06 -27.61
N ARG A 182 -3.04 43.80 -26.59
CA ARG A 182 -2.80 44.01 -25.17
C ARG A 182 -3.41 42.86 -24.35
N GLY A 183 -2.83 42.58 -23.17
CA GLY A 183 -3.25 41.48 -22.30
C GLY A 183 -2.87 40.08 -22.81
N GLN A 184 -3.43 39.06 -22.15
CA GLN A 184 -3.13 37.64 -22.41
C GLN A 184 -4.43 36.83 -22.41
N LYS A 185 -4.39 35.69 -23.11
CA LYS A 185 -5.38 34.62 -23.04
C LYS A 185 -4.94 33.61 -21.98
N ALA A 186 -5.91 32.97 -21.35
CA ALA A 186 -5.68 31.95 -20.32
C ALA A 186 -6.25 30.60 -20.77
N PHE A 187 -5.46 29.53 -20.65
CA PHE A 187 -5.90 28.17 -20.87
C PHE A 187 -6.44 27.63 -19.55
N CYS A 188 -7.77 27.61 -19.43
CA CYS A 188 -8.50 27.29 -18.21
C CYS A 188 -9.10 25.89 -18.33
N CYS A 189 -8.92 25.08 -17.30
CA CYS A 189 -9.44 23.73 -17.23
C CYS A 189 -10.38 23.58 -16.03
N GLU A 190 -11.50 22.88 -16.22
CA GLU A 190 -12.46 22.60 -15.14
C GLU A 190 -11.81 21.70 -14.07
N GLU A 191 -11.95 22.09 -12.80
CA GLU A 191 -11.64 21.25 -11.65
C GLU A 191 -12.86 20.36 -11.37
N GLU A 192 -12.71 19.04 -11.55
CA GLU A 192 -13.83 18.09 -11.51
C GLU A 192 -14.47 17.97 -10.12
N GLU A 193 -13.70 18.28 -9.07
CA GLU A 193 -14.12 18.12 -7.67
C GLU A 193 -14.25 19.46 -6.94
N PHE A 194 -14.36 20.57 -7.68
CA PHE A 194 -14.42 21.91 -7.08
C PHE A 194 -15.57 22.07 -6.09
N ASP A 195 -16.78 21.59 -6.44
CA ASP A 195 -17.96 21.69 -5.57
C ASP A 195 -17.82 20.86 -4.28
N GLU A 196 -17.13 19.72 -4.36
CA GLU A 196 -16.81 18.90 -3.18
C GLU A 196 -15.75 19.58 -2.32
N LEU A 197 -14.74 20.17 -2.96
CA LEU A 197 -13.63 20.88 -2.32
C LEU A 197 -14.13 22.06 -1.48
N VAL A 198 -15.10 22.83 -1.97
CA VAL A 198 -15.69 23.96 -1.23
C VAL A 198 -16.96 23.58 -0.46
N SER A 199 -17.26 22.28 -0.37
CA SER A 199 -18.47 21.79 0.30
C SER A 199 -18.47 22.13 1.80
N GLY A 200 -19.54 22.78 2.25
CA GLY A 200 -19.67 23.27 3.62
C GLY A 200 -19.01 24.61 3.87
N CYS A 201 -18.29 25.17 2.88
CA CYS A 201 -17.85 26.55 2.93
C CYS A 201 -18.98 27.52 2.58
N ARG A 202 -18.94 28.73 3.13
CA ARG A 202 -19.96 29.77 2.90
C ARG A 202 -19.35 31.16 2.96
N TRP A 203 -19.98 32.11 2.27
CA TRP A 203 -19.73 33.52 2.52
C TRP A 203 -20.56 34.02 3.70
N THR A 204 -20.01 34.92 4.51
CA THR A 204 -20.77 35.61 5.57
C THR A 204 -21.67 36.70 5.00
N GLY A 205 -22.63 37.15 5.82
CA GLY A 205 -23.31 38.43 5.59
C GLY A 205 -22.36 39.61 5.78
N CYS A 206 -22.78 40.81 5.36
CA CYS A 206 -21.99 42.03 5.55
C CYS A 206 -21.66 42.26 7.03
N GLY A 207 -20.39 42.48 7.35
CA GLY A 207 -19.88 42.67 8.71
C GLY A 207 -19.84 41.38 9.54
N GLY A 208 -20.20 40.24 8.95
CA GLY A 208 -20.22 38.95 9.61
C GLY A 208 -18.84 38.31 9.67
N HIS A 209 -18.54 37.64 10.78
CA HIS A 209 -17.33 36.86 10.99
C HIS A 209 -17.60 35.37 10.79
N CYS A 210 -16.54 34.59 10.56
CA CYS A 210 -16.63 33.14 10.59
C CYS A 210 -16.94 32.64 12.00
N ASN A 211 -17.67 31.54 12.11
CA ASN A 211 -17.96 30.93 13.39
C ASN A 211 -16.68 30.42 14.07
N LYS A 212 -16.73 30.13 15.38
CA LYS A 212 -15.57 29.65 16.15
C LYS A 212 -14.99 28.35 15.57
N ASP A 213 -15.83 27.51 15.00
CA ASP A 213 -15.54 26.25 14.34
C ASP A 213 -15.22 26.39 12.83
N GLU A 214 -15.07 27.61 12.31
CA GLU A 214 -14.76 27.89 10.91
C GLU A 214 -13.43 28.67 10.77
N ASN A 215 -12.76 28.49 9.64
CA ASN A 215 -11.59 29.25 9.21
C ASN A 215 -12.00 30.26 8.14
N SER A 216 -11.56 31.52 8.27
CA SER A 216 -11.63 32.49 7.15
C SER A 216 -10.52 32.19 6.16
N LEU A 217 -10.88 31.90 4.91
CA LEU A 217 -9.94 31.65 3.82
C LEU A 217 -9.74 32.86 2.91
N ALA A 218 -10.78 33.68 2.73
CA ALA A 218 -10.71 34.88 1.92
C ALA A 218 -11.64 35.97 2.46
N TYR A 219 -11.40 37.21 2.05
CA TYR A 219 -12.20 38.38 2.39
C TYR A 219 -12.59 39.14 1.12
N SER A 220 -13.78 39.74 1.10
CA SER A 220 -14.19 40.68 0.06
C SER A 220 -14.95 41.85 0.66
N THR A 221 -14.78 43.05 0.10
CA THR A 221 -15.50 44.24 0.57
C THR A 221 -16.98 44.24 0.16
N ARG A 222 -17.34 43.56 -0.95
CA ARG A 222 -18.68 43.66 -1.55
C ARG A 222 -19.21 42.36 -2.18
N PHE A 223 -18.53 41.23 -2.05
CA PHE A 223 -18.95 39.96 -2.65
C PHE A 223 -19.27 38.87 -1.61
N PRO A 224 -20.29 38.03 -1.83
CA PRO A 224 -21.31 38.10 -2.88
C PRO A 224 -22.41 39.12 -2.54
N GLY A 225 -22.60 40.14 -3.39
CA GLY A 225 -23.63 41.18 -3.23
C GLY A 225 -23.21 42.38 -2.35
N GLN A 226 -23.63 43.59 -2.75
CA GLN A 226 -23.16 44.85 -2.17
C GLN A 226 -23.44 44.97 -0.67
N CYS A 227 -22.43 45.42 0.08
CA CYS A 227 -22.58 45.85 1.47
C CYS A 227 -22.78 47.36 1.54
N HIS A 228 -23.62 47.81 2.49
CA HIS A 228 -23.83 49.25 2.73
C HIS A 228 -22.53 49.92 3.23
N LEU A 229 -22.44 51.23 3.05
CA LEU A 229 -21.24 52.05 3.38
C LEU A 229 -20.69 51.85 4.80
N TRP A 230 -21.53 51.43 5.75
CA TRP A 230 -21.21 51.24 7.16
C TRP A 230 -21.00 49.78 7.56
N SER A 231 -21.17 48.84 6.63
CA SER A 231 -21.02 47.42 6.86
C SER A 231 -19.69 46.94 6.27
N TYR A 232 -18.78 46.53 7.16
CA TYR A 232 -17.50 45.92 6.82
C TYR A 232 -17.72 44.66 5.96
N GLY A 233 -16.72 44.21 5.21
CA GLY A 233 -16.88 43.20 4.16
C GLY A 233 -17.32 41.81 4.64
N LYS A 234 -17.16 40.83 3.76
CA LYS A 234 -17.58 39.44 3.91
C LYS A 234 -16.38 38.52 3.93
N HIS A 235 -16.51 37.42 4.67
CA HIS A 235 -15.50 36.39 4.75
C HIS A 235 -15.99 35.12 4.06
N PHE A 236 -15.10 34.44 3.33
CA PHE A 236 -15.30 33.07 2.90
C PHE A 236 -14.82 32.14 4.01
N CYS A 237 -15.75 31.42 4.62
CA CYS A 237 -15.54 30.61 5.80
C CYS A 237 -15.68 29.13 5.45
N CYS A 238 -14.75 28.30 5.92
CA CYS A 238 -14.80 26.85 5.76
C CYS A 238 -14.69 26.14 7.12
N PRO A 239 -15.36 25.00 7.35
CA PRO A 239 -15.30 24.28 8.62
C PRO A 239 -13.88 23.86 9.03
N LYS A 240 -13.57 23.93 10.32
CA LYS A 240 -12.33 23.40 10.93
C LYS A 240 -12.36 21.89 11.14
N SER A 241 -13.53 21.26 11.01
CA SER A 241 -13.70 19.80 11.11
C SER A 241 -12.98 19.04 10.00
N LYS A 242 -12.59 19.73 8.92
CA LYS A 242 -11.74 19.21 7.84
C LYS A 242 -10.51 20.12 7.70
N PRO A 243 -9.38 19.60 7.19
CA PRO A 243 -8.27 20.48 6.82
C PRO A 243 -8.75 21.49 5.77
N LYS A 244 -8.18 22.71 5.80
CA LYS A 244 -8.63 23.82 4.94
C LYS A 244 -8.53 23.40 3.47
N PRO A 245 -9.60 23.41 2.65
CA PRO A 245 -9.54 22.91 1.27
C PRO A 245 -8.63 23.74 0.36
N LEU A 246 -8.59 25.04 0.62
CA LEU A 246 -7.81 26.03 -0.12
C LEU A 246 -6.92 26.81 0.85
N LYS A 247 -5.78 27.28 0.34
CA LYS A 247 -4.84 28.14 1.06
C LYS A 247 -4.35 29.26 0.15
N ASP A 248 -3.70 30.25 0.76
CA ASP A 248 -3.03 31.36 0.07
C ASP A 248 -3.95 32.12 -0.91
N CYS A 249 -5.22 32.26 -0.51
CA CYS A 249 -6.23 32.95 -1.31
C CYS A 249 -5.96 34.45 -1.37
N HIS A 250 -5.97 35.02 -2.56
CA HIS A 250 -5.73 36.45 -2.78
C HIS A 250 -6.45 36.98 -4.02
N TRP A 251 -6.72 38.29 -4.05
CA TRP A 251 -7.37 38.94 -5.19
C TRP A 251 -6.36 39.46 -6.21
N ILE A 252 -6.58 39.15 -7.48
CA ILE A 252 -5.79 39.66 -8.61
C ILE A 252 -6.67 40.56 -9.48
N GLY A 253 -6.10 41.68 -9.95
CA GLY A 253 -6.77 42.69 -10.77
C GLY A 253 -6.57 44.07 -10.18
N GLN A 254 -5.51 44.75 -10.62
CA GLN A 254 -5.23 46.15 -10.26
C GLN A 254 -5.69 47.10 -11.39
N GLY A 255 -5.90 48.37 -11.06
CA GLY A 255 -6.29 49.40 -12.03
C GLY A 255 -7.60 49.09 -12.75
N ASP A 256 -7.54 48.97 -14.08
CA ASP A 256 -8.68 48.59 -14.92
C ASP A 256 -8.94 47.07 -14.96
N CYS A 257 -8.15 46.27 -14.23
CA CYS A 257 -8.21 44.80 -14.17
C CYS A 257 -7.96 44.11 -15.51
N ALA A 258 -7.07 44.69 -16.34
CA ALA A 258 -6.56 44.02 -17.53
C ALA A 258 -5.83 42.70 -17.20
N ASP A 259 -5.08 42.69 -16.09
CA ASP A 259 -4.35 41.53 -15.58
C ASP A 259 -5.05 40.96 -14.35
N ASN A 260 -6.12 40.19 -14.57
CA ASN A 260 -6.92 39.56 -13.51
C ASN A 260 -6.79 38.03 -13.49
N SER A 261 -5.86 37.44 -14.24
CA SER A 261 -5.71 35.98 -14.28
C SER A 261 -4.96 35.46 -13.05
N CYS A 262 -5.48 34.41 -12.41
CA CYS A 262 -4.75 33.65 -11.39
C CYS A 262 -3.41 33.15 -11.90
N ALA A 263 -2.45 32.84 -11.04
CA ALA A 263 -1.20 32.21 -11.45
C ALA A 263 -1.47 30.86 -12.15
N ASP A 264 -0.44 30.29 -12.78
CA ASP A 264 -0.52 28.88 -13.17
C ASP A 264 -0.82 28.07 -11.89
N HIS A 265 -1.49 26.92 -11.99
CA HIS A 265 -1.89 26.03 -10.87
C HIS A 265 -2.91 26.56 -9.85
N GLU A 266 -3.32 27.83 -9.92
CA GLU A 266 -4.32 28.39 -9.00
C GLU A 266 -5.74 28.20 -9.51
N VAL A 267 -6.64 27.89 -8.58
CA VAL A 267 -8.08 27.79 -8.86
C VAL A 267 -8.75 29.13 -8.67
N THR A 268 -9.65 29.46 -9.58
CA THR A 268 -10.52 30.63 -9.46
C THR A 268 -11.67 30.30 -8.52
N LEU A 269 -11.69 30.93 -7.34
CA LEU A 269 -12.73 30.73 -6.32
C LEU A 269 -13.90 31.70 -6.49
N ALA A 270 -13.65 32.94 -6.92
CA ALA A 270 -14.69 33.95 -7.11
C ALA A 270 -14.24 35.04 -8.09
N ASN A 271 -15.20 35.75 -8.70
CA ASN A 271 -14.94 36.92 -9.54
C ASN A 271 -15.77 38.10 -9.05
N ASP A 272 -15.14 39.24 -8.74
CA ASP A 272 -15.82 40.43 -8.21
C ASP A 272 -15.23 41.73 -8.75
N ASN A 273 -16.05 42.77 -8.85
CA ASN A 273 -15.58 44.07 -9.36
C ASN A 273 -14.58 44.75 -8.41
N TYR A 274 -14.73 44.58 -7.11
CA TYR A 274 -13.96 45.28 -6.07
C TYR A 274 -12.95 44.37 -5.36
N GLY A 275 -13.26 43.09 -5.22
CA GLY A 275 -12.45 42.11 -4.51
C GLY A 275 -12.35 42.48 -3.02
N GLU A 276 -11.13 42.62 -2.53
CA GLU A 276 -10.82 43.17 -1.19
C GLU A 276 -10.54 44.68 -1.20
N GLY A 277 -10.53 45.32 -2.37
CA GLY A 277 -10.20 46.74 -2.52
C GLY A 277 -11.41 47.68 -2.46
N GLN A 278 -11.12 48.98 -2.45
CA GLN A 278 -12.13 50.05 -2.50
C GLN A 278 -12.48 50.47 -3.94
N PHE A 279 -11.57 50.26 -4.89
CA PHE A 279 -11.75 50.62 -6.30
C PHE A 279 -12.15 49.41 -7.12
N GLY A 280 -13.20 49.63 -7.91
CA GLY A 280 -13.74 48.65 -8.84
C GLY A 280 -12.95 48.59 -10.14
N CYS A 281 -13.07 47.48 -10.86
CA CYS A 281 -12.59 47.37 -12.23
C CYS A 281 -13.43 48.22 -13.19
N ASN A 282 -12.83 48.54 -14.31
CA ASN A 282 -13.45 49.31 -15.38
C ASN A 282 -13.82 48.37 -16.55
N TRP A 283 -14.75 48.81 -17.40
CA TRP A 283 -15.06 48.17 -18.70
C TRP A 283 -15.61 46.74 -18.56
N GLY A 284 -16.39 46.51 -17.50
CA GLY A 284 -17.03 45.21 -17.23
C GLY A 284 -16.08 44.10 -16.78
N ARG A 285 -14.79 44.41 -16.60
CA ARG A 285 -13.79 43.48 -16.06
C ARG A 285 -14.05 43.23 -14.58
N ARG A 286 -13.48 42.14 -14.06
CA ARG A 286 -13.61 41.75 -12.65
C ARG A 286 -12.26 41.31 -12.11
N LYS A 287 -12.03 41.54 -10.82
CA LYS A 287 -10.94 40.89 -10.09
C LYS A 287 -11.26 39.42 -9.91
N THR A 288 -10.22 38.62 -9.76
CA THR A 288 -10.32 37.17 -9.58
C THR A 288 -9.75 36.83 -8.21
N LEU A 289 -10.49 36.06 -7.43
CA LEU A 289 -10.01 35.46 -6.19
C LEU A 289 -9.34 34.14 -6.53
N CYS A 290 -8.04 34.11 -6.36
CA CYS A 290 -7.17 33.00 -6.72
C CYS A 290 -6.71 32.30 -5.46
N CYS A 291 -6.77 30.98 -5.45
CA CYS A 291 -6.35 30.17 -4.31
C CYS A 291 -5.49 29.01 -4.75
N GLN A 292 -4.61 28.57 -3.86
CA GLN A 292 -3.89 27.32 -4.00
C GLN A 292 -4.65 26.17 -3.36
N HIS A 293 -4.54 24.99 -3.95
CA HIS A 293 -5.04 23.76 -3.35
C HIS A 293 -4.25 23.45 -2.07
N ASN A 294 -4.94 23.08 -0.99
CA ASN A 294 -4.27 22.55 0.17
C ASN A 294 -4.13 21.02 0.05
N THR A 295 -2.91 20.56 -0.15
CA THR A 295 -2.60 19.12 -0.23
C THR A 295 -2.90 18.36 1.07
N GLU A 296 -3.05 19.04 2.21
CA GLU A 296 -3.41 18.41 3.48
C GLU A 296 -4.92 18.14 3.60
N ALA A 297 -5.75 18.83 2.84
CA ALA A 297 -7.21 18.63 2.80
C ALA A 297 -7.65 17.51 1.85
N LEU A 298 -6.68 16.77 1.30
CA LEU A 298 -6.89 15.63 0.43
C LEU A 298 -7.50 14.46 1.20
N THR A 299 -8.82 14.46 1.36
CA THR A 299 -9.58 13.28 1.75
C THR A 299 -9.98 12.51 0.49
N CYS A 300 -9.72 11.20 0.44
CA CYS A 300 -10.24 10.33 -0.62
C CYS A 300 -11.77 10.26 -0.52
N SER A 301 -12.47 11.19 -1.18
CA SER A 301 -13.92 11.36 -1.08
C SER A 301 -14.72 10.31 -1.86
N ARG A 302 -14.13 9.68 -2.88
CA ARG A 302 -14.82 8.75 -3.79
C ARG A 302 -14.27 7.34 -3.74
N ARG A 303 -15.16 6.35 -3.87
CA ARG A 303 -14.78 4.94 -3.97
C ARG A 303 -14.14 4.72 -5.34
N LEU A 304 -13.05 3.96 -5.43
CA LEU A 304 -12.32 3.69 -6.67
C LEU A 304 -13.23 3.17 -7.82
N CYS A 305 -14.30 2.44 -7.46
CA CYS A 305 -15.37 1.96 -8.35
C CYS A 305 -16.17 3.05 -9.05
N GLU A 306 -16.21 4.25 -8.48
CA GLU A 306 -16.91 5.42 -9.04
C GLU A 306 -15.96 6.26 -9.91
N ILE A 307 -14.65 6.15 -9.65
CA ILE A 307 -13.58 6.93 -10.30
C ILE A 307 -13.14 6.27 -11.61
N ASP A 308 -13.05 4.95 -11.65
CA ASP A 308 -12.60 4.19 -12.82
C ASP A 308 -13.64 3.14 -13.24
N LYS A 309 -14.33 3.41 -14.36
CA LYS A 309 -15.32 2.50 -14.94
C LYS A 309 -14.69 1.26 -15.60
N THR A 310 -13.38 1.24 -15.83
CA THR A 310 -12.65 0.05 -16.30
C THR A 310 -12.32 -0.91 -15.15
N TYR A 311 -12.39 -0.42 -13.91
CA TYR A 311 -12.27 -1.23 -12.71
C TYR A 311 -13.56 -2.03 -12.48
N ARG A 312 -13.50 -3.36 -12.65
CA ARG A 312 -14.66 -4.25 -12.51
C ARG A 312 -15.05 -4.41 -11.03
N CYS A 313 -15.96 -3.56 -10.55
CA CYS A 313 -16.62 -3.72 -9.25
C CYS A 313 -17.84 -4.65 -9.28
N GLY A 314 -17.93 -5.51 -10.30
CA GLY A 314 -18.92 -6.57 -10.36
C GLY A 314 -18.63 -7.69 -9.35
N ARG A 315 -19.60 -8.59 -9.16
CA ARG A 315 -19.37 -9.86 -8.45
C ARG A 315 -18.17 -10.55 -9.08
N ASP A 316 -17.19 -10.89 -8.24
CA ASP A 316 -15.98 -11.61 -8.66
C ASP A 316 -16.40 -13.02 -9.12
N GLU A 317 -16.22 -13.28 -10.41
CA GLU A 317 -16.51 -14.55 -11.10
C GLU A 317 -15.68 -15.72 -10.52
N PHE A 318 -14.61 -15.42 -9.77
CA PHE A 318 -13.74 -16.37 -9.10
C PHE A 318 -13.83 -16.33 -7.57
N ALA A 319 -14.63 -15.43 -7.01
CA ALA A 319 -15.03 -15.54 -5.62
C ALA A 319 -16.17 -16.55 -5.57
N ASP A 320 -15.94 -17.67 -4.90
CA ASP A 320 -16.90 -18.76 -4.76
C ASP A 320 -18.05 -18.31 -3.85
N TRP A 321 -18.94 -17.50 -4.42
CA TRP A 321 -20.19 -17.03 -3.85
C TRP A 321 -21.31 -17.90 -4.40
N THR A 322 -21.44 -19.12 -3.89
CA THR A 322 -22.79 -19.70 -3.79
C THR A 322 -23.30 -19.31 -2.41
N GLY A 323 -23.95 -18.14 -2.36
CA GLY A 323 -24.85 -17.83 -1.27
C GLY A 323 -25.98 -18.83 -1.29
N GLU A 324 -26.26 -19.44 -0.15
CA GLU A 324 -27.60 -19.45 0.41
C GLU A 324 -27.51 -19.78 1.89
N GLU A 325 -28.44 -19.16 2.60
CA GLU A 325 -28.61 -19.11 4.04
C GLU A 325 -29.08 -20.47 4.57
N ASP A 326 -28.80 -20.69 5.84
CA ASP A 326 -29.59 -21.51 6.77
C ASP A 326 -30.12 -22.86 6.28
N SER A 327 -29.37 -23.92 6.60
CA SER A 327 -29.97 -25.06 7.30
C SER A 327 -28.89 -25.74 8.14
N ASP A 328 -29.04 -25.60 9.46
CA ASP A 328 -28.59 -26.64 10.38
C ASP A 328 -29.25 -27.94 9.91
N ASP A 329 -28.46 -28.97 9.59
CA ASP A 329 -28.89 -30.34 9.83
C ASP A 329 -27.66 -31.26 9.89
N LEU A 330 -27.65 -31.99 11.00
CA LEU A 330 -26.78 -33.09 11.36
C LEU A 330 -27.08 -34.25 10.42
N GLU A 331 -26.10 -34.81 9.72
CA GLU A 331 -26.08 -36.27 9.50
C GLU A 331 -24.65 -36.80 9.57
N GLU A 332 -24.53 -37.74 10.51
CA GLU A 332 -23.46 -38.70 10.74
C GLU A 332 -23.58 -39.86 9.72
N GLU A 333 -22.64 -40.81 9.76
CA GLU A 333 -22.64 -42.10 9.03
C GLU A 333 -22.18 -42.10 7.57
N ASP A 334 -21.61 -43.16 7.01
CA ASP A 334 -20.89 -44.35 7.50
C ASP A 334 -20.23 -44.97 6.23
N SER A 335 -19.28 -45.85 6.47
CA SER A 335 -18.58 -46.76 5.57
C SER A 335 -19.44 -47.46 4.50
N GLY A 336 -18.82 -47.76 3.34
CA GLY A 336 -19.23 -48.91 2.52
C GLY A 336 -19.38 -48.72 1.01
N SER A 337 -18.50 -49.43 0.27
CA SER A 337 -18.69 -50.03 -1.07
C SER A 337 -18.54 -49.20 -2.37
N LEU A 338 -17.67 -49.76 -3.23
CA LEU A 338 -17.66 -49.77 -4.70
C LEU A 338 -19.08 -50.08 -5.26
N GLU A 339 -19.63 -49.63 -6.39
CA GLU A 339 -19.28 -48.98 -7.66
C GLU A 339 -20.31 -47.86 -7.90
N GLU A 340 -20.13 -46.83 -8.74
CA GLU A 340 -20.50 -46.84 -10.16
C GLU A 340 -20.29 -45.42 -10.73
N ARG A 341 -19.86 -45.32 -12.00
CA ARG A 341 -19.47 -44.07 -12.67
C ARG A 341 -20.69 -43.21 -13.05
N GLY A 342 -21.08 -42.29 -12.17
CA GLY A 342 -21.91 -41.11 -12.50
C GLY A 342 -21.11 -39.80 -12.49
N PRO A 343 -21.58 -38.72 -13.14
CA PRO A 343 -20.91 -37.42 -13.10
C PRO A 343 -20.80 -36.96 -11.64
N LYS A 344 -19.56 -36.87 -11.14
CA LYS A 344 -19.25 -36.53 -9.75
C LYS A 344 -19.98 -35.23 -9.39
N LYS A 345 -21.07 -35.33 -8.61
CA LYS A 345 -21.63 -34.19 -7.85
C LYS A 345 -20.45 -33.56 -7.11
N LYS A 346 -20.06 -32.34 -7.50
CA LYS A 346 -18.98 -31.61 -6.84
C LYS A 346 -19.36 -31.52 -5.36
N LYS A 347 -18.67 -32.25 -4.48
CA LYS A 347 -18.83 -32.12 -3.03
C LYS A 347 -18.69 -30.63 -2.70
N LYS A 348 -19.75 -30.04 -2.13
CA LYS A 348 -19.75 -28.66 -1.63
C LYS A 348 -18.50 -28.50 -0.75
N GLN A 349 -17.48 -27.78 -1.23
CA GLN A 349 -16.31 -27.49 -0.41
C GLN A 349 -16.79 -26.57 0.72
N SER A 350 -16.76 -27.07 1.96
CA SER A 350 -17.03 -26.22 3.12
C SER A 350 -16.14 -24.98 3.02
N GLY A 351 -16.65 -23.79 3.35
CA GLY A 351 -15.88 -22.53 3.37
C GLY A 351 -14.68 -22.50 4.35
N ARG A 352 -14.28 -23.66 4.90
CA ARG A 352 -13.07 -23.88 5.68
C ARG A 352 -11.98 -24.46 4.78
N ARG A 353 -10.83 -23.78 4.74
CA ARG A 353 -9.64 -24.26 4.01
C ARG A 353 -8.70 -24.97 4.99
N THR A 354 -8.18 -26.11 4.59
CA THR A 354 -7.17 -26.85 5.37
C THR A 354 -5.84 -26.85 4.61
N VAL A 355 -4.75 -26.59 5.33
CA VAL A 355 -3.39 -26.83 4.84
C VAL A 355 -2.80 -27.97 5.66
N SER A 356 -2.20 -28.91 4.95
CA SER A 356 -1.53 -30.09 5.50
C SER A 356 -0.05 -30.00 5.16
N ARG A 357 0.81 -30.11 6.17
CA ARG A 357 2.26 -30.20 5.99
C ARG A 357 2.73 -31.58 6.43
N LYS A 358 3.40 -32.30 5.51
CA LYS A 358 3.97 -33.62 5.78
C LYS A 358 5.36 -33.46 6.37
N PHE A 359 5.66 -34.17 7.44
CA PHE A 359 6.98 -34.21 8.08
C PHE A 359 7.24 -35.62 8.64
N ARG A 360 8.47 -35.88 9.05
CA ARG A 360 8.89 -37.21 9.52
C ARG A 360 9.41 -37.14 10.95
N VAL A 361 8.95 -38.06 11.79
CA VAL A 361 9.49 -38.25 13.15
C VAL A 361 9.90 -39.71 13.29
N GLY A 362 11.20 -39.95 13.45
CA GLY A 362 11.76 -41.29 13.34
C GLY A 362 11.50 -41.88 11.94
N GLN A 363 10.83 -43.04 11.88
CA GLN A 363 10.50 -43.70 10.61
C GLN A 363 9.10 -43.37 10.09
N THR A 364 8.29 -42.67 10.88
CA THR A 364 6.85 -42.44 10.61
C THR A 364 6.61 -41.06 10.04
N ASP A 365 5.75 -41.00 9.01
CA ASP A 365 5.28 -39.75 8.43
C ASP A 365 4.03 -39.23 9.15
N TYR A 366 4.01 -37.95 9.45
CA TYR A 366 2.89 -37.26 10.11
C TYR A 366 2.44 -36.05 9.28
N PHE A 367 1.21 -35.58 9.55
CA PHE A 367 0.62 -34.43 8.87
C PHE A 367 0.17 -33.36 9.88
N ALA A 368 0.80 -32.19 9.83
CA ALA A 368 0.38 -31.00 10.55
C ALA A 368 -0.77 -30.33 9.79
N ASN A 369 -1.99 -30.47 10.33
CA ASN A 369 -3.21 -30.00 9.68
C ASN A 369 -3.75 -28.75 10.39
N ALA A 370 -3.68 -27.60 9.73
CA ALA A 370 -4.32 -26.37 10.18
C ALA A 370 -5.58 -26.11 9.34
N THR A 371 -6.72 -25.89 9.99
CA THR A 371 -7.99 -25.61 9.31
C THR A 371 -8.47 -24.20 9.64
N ALA A 372 -8.49 -23.33 8.64
CA ALA A 372 -8.93 -21.95 8.80
C ALA A 372 -10.45 -21.86 8.99
N ARG A 373 -10.84 -20.76 9.63
CA ARG A 373 -12.23 -20.31 9.75
C ARG A 373 -12.68 -19.71 8.42
N ARG A 374 -14.00 -19.60 8.23
CA ARG A 374 -14.55 -18.83 7.11
C ARG A 374 -14.19 -17.35 7.33
N TYR A 375 -13.61 -16.74 6.31
CA TYR A 375 -13.27 -15.32 6.30
C TYR A 375 -14.39 -14.50 5.64
N PRO A 376 -14.60 -13.23 6.05
CA PRO A 376 -15.48 -12.35 5.31
C PRO A 376 -14.90 -12.09 3.92
N GLY A 377 -15.79 -12.04 2.92
CA GLY A 377 -15.44 -11.47 1.63
C GLY A 377 -15.03 -10.00 1.78
N CYS A 378 -14.30 -9.48 0.79
CA CYS A 378 -13.78 -8.11 0.83
C CYS A 378 -14.86 -7.03 1.04
N THR A 379 -16.07 -7.25 0.54
CA THR A 379 -17.23 -6.37 0.72
C THR A 379 -17.78 -6.35 2.15
N HIS A 380 -17.46 -7.37 2.96
CA HIS A 380 -17.92 -7.51 4.34
C HIS A 380 -16.81 -7.30 5.37
N LEU A 381 -15.61 -6.91 4.93
CA LEU A 381 -14.46 -6.73 5.82
C LEU A 381 -14.65 -5.51 6.75
N HIS A 382 -15.37 -4.49 6.26
CA HIS A 382 -15.67 -3.25 6.98
C HIS A 382 -17.11 -3.19 7.51
N ASP A 383 -17.86 -4.28 7.39
CA ASP A 383 -19.20 -4.35 7.97
C ASP A 383 -19.08 -4.46 9.51
N ASN A 384 -19.73 -3.54 10.21
CA ASN A 384 -19.69 -3.44 11.67
C ASN A 384 -20.77 -4.30 12.36
N ARG A 385 -21.66 -4.97 11.60
CA ARG A 385 -22.78 -5.75 12.17
C ARG A 385 -22.32 -6.96 13.00
N ARG A 386 -21.07 -7.42 12.84
CA ARG A 386 -20.50 -8.58 13.53
C ARG A 386 -19.20 -8.26 14.27
N GLY A 387 -19.10 -7.08 14.88
CA GLY A 387 -17.97 -6.67 15.72
C GLY A 387 -17.06 -5.61 15.08
N LYS A 388 -15.89 -5.36 15.68
CA LYS A 388 -14.92 -4.37 15.17
C LYS A 388 -14.48 -4.75 13.76
N SER A 389 -14.67 -3.82 12.82
CA SER A 389 -14.26 -3.96 11.41
C SER A 389 -12.74 -4.10 11.27
N ALA A 390 -12.32 -4.59 10.10
CA ALA A 390 -10.91 -4.49 9.72
C ALA A 390 -10.48 -3.03 9.58
N SER A 391 -9.17 -2.80 9.70
CA SER A 391 -8.60 -1.46 9.62
C SER A 391 -8.80 -0.81 8.25
N ASN A 392 -9.00 0.51 8.26
CA ASN A 392 -9.01 1.36 7.07
C ASN A 392 -7.60 1.84 6.67
N ILE A 393 -6.51 1.31 7.26
CA ILE A 393 -5.14 1.64 6.85
C ILE A 393 -4.95 1.15 5.39
N VAL A 394 -5.08 2.07 4.44
CA VAL A 394 -4.98 1.81 3.00
C VAL A 394 -3.56 2.08 2.52
N TYR A 395 -2.81 1.02 2.22
CA TYR A 395 -1.65 1.11 1.34
C TYR A 395 -2.03 0.48 0.00
N ARG A 396 -2.65 1.30 -0.88
CA ARG A 396 -3.24 0.92 -2.18
C ARG A 396 -4.40 -0.08 -2.07
N GLN A 397 -5.61 0.35 -2.46
CA GLN A 397 -6.79 -0.52 -2.48
C GLN A 397 -6.62 -1.63 -3.52
N VAL A 398 -6.27 -2.84 -3.07
CA VAL A 398 -6.69 -4.07 -3.75
C VAL A 398 -7.14 -5.07 -2.70
N THR A 399 -8.32 -5.63 -2.94
CA THR A 399 -9.08 -6.47 -2.02
C THR A 399 -8.59 -7.90 -2.04
N ARG A 400 -7.83 -8.33 -1.03
CA ARG A 400 -7.88 -9.70 -0.49
C ARG A 400 -7.56 -9.70 1.01
N ALA A 401 -8.48 -10.22 1.81
CA ALA A 401 -8.21 -10.59 3.19
C ALA A 401 -7.11 -11.67 3.25
N MET A 402 -6.43 -11.79 4.39
CA MET A 402 -5.28 -12.67 4.70
C MET A 402 -5.58 -14.19 4.64
N GLU A 403 -6.31 -14.67 3.65
CA GLU A 403 -7.06 -15.93 3.72
C GLU A 403 -6.22 -17.21 3.51
N LYS A 404 -5.14 -17.21 2.71
CA LYS A 404 -4.40 -18.45 2.37
C LYS A 404 -3.16 -18.72 3.25
N ARG A 405 -2.73 -17.79 4.10
CA ARG A 405 -1.32 -17.74 4.56
C ARG A 405 -1.11 -17.81 6.06
N MET A 406 -2.12 -17.44 6.83
CA MET A 406 -2.20 -17.73 8.28
C MET A 406 -2.18 -19.23 8.54
N LEU A 407 -2.67 -20.01 7.57
CA LEU A 407 -2.58 -21.46 7.53
C LEU A 407 -1.12 -21.98 7.55
N GLN A 408 -0.18 -21.29 6.88
CA GLN A 408 1.22 -21.72 6.81
C GLN A 408 1.95 -21.51 8.15
N TYR A 409 1.66 -20.41 8.84
CA TYR A 409 2.15 -20.19 10.20
C TYR A 409 1.66 -21.31 11.13
N ALA A 410 0.35 -21.59 11.12
CA ALA A 410 -0.23 -22.60 11.99
C ALA A 410 0.25 -24.02 11.68
N SER A 411 0.39 -24.40 10.40
CA SER A 411 0.92 -25.72 10.04
C SER A 411 2.40 -25.87 10.39
N ALA A 412 3.23 -24.84 10.17
CA ALA A 412 4.63 -24.85 10.57
C ALA A 412 4.78 -24.86 12.10
N PHE A 413 3.93 -24.14 12.81
CA PHE A 413 3.89 -24.16 14.27
C PHE A 413 3.59 -25.55 14.80
N LEU A 414 2.57 -26.22 14.24
CA LEU A 414 2.21 -27.59 14.64
C LEU A 414 3.32 -28.60 14.35
N GLU A 415 4.04 -28.46 13.24
CA GLU A 415 5.23 -29.26 12.99
C GLU A 415 6.32 -29.02 14.03
N THR A 416 6.64 -27.77 14.36
CA THR A 416 7.58 -27.46 15.46
C THR A 416 7.12 -28.05 16.79
N VAL A 417 5.81 -28.00 17.08
CA VAL A 417 5.23 -28.62 18.28
C VAL A 417 5.49 -30.13 18.34
N MET A 418 5.45 -30.81 17.19
CA MET A 418 5.56 -32.26 17.10
C MET A 418 7.00 -32.76 16.93
N THR A 419 7.87 -31.95 16.32
CA THR A 419 9.26 -32.30 16.00
C THR A 419 10.25 -31.75 17.01
N GLY A 420 9.95 -30.59 17.61
CA GLY A 420 10.92 -29.79 18.35
C GLY A 420 11.89 -29.02 17.45
N GLU A 421 11.67 -29.01 16.13
CA GLU A 421 12.52 -28.29 15.18
C GLU A 421 11.90 -26.92 14.83
N LEU A 422 12.67 -25.86 15.02
CA LEU A 422 12.32 -24.49 14.66
C LEU A 422 12.46 -24.26 13.15
N PRO A 423 11.80 -23.25 12.57
CA PRO A 423 11.87 -22.94 11.14
C PRO A 423 13.27 -22.78 10.54
N ASP A 424 14.25 -22.34 11.34
CA ASP A 424 15.66 -22.21 10.96
C ASP A 424 16.47 -23.52 11.08
N GLY A 425 15.84 -24.62 11.48
CA GLY A 425 16.44 -25.93 11.69
C GLY A 425 17.04 -26.14 13.09
N THR A 426 17.00 -25.13 13.97
CA THR A 426 17.47 -25.28 15.35
C THR A 426 16.45 -26.04 16.20
N GLN A 427 16.89 -26.60 17.33
CA GLN A 427 16.01 -27.33 18.24
C GLN A 427 15.40 -26.41 19.30
N THR A 428 14.13 -26.66 19.64
CA THR A 428 13.45 -25.99 20.76
C THR A 428 14.08 -26.43 22.09
N LYS A 429 14.18 -25.49 23.03
CA LYS A 429 14.54 -25.77 24.43
C LYS A 429 13.41 -26.53 25.12
N THR A 430 12.17 -26.19 24.78
CA THR A 430 10.99 -26.92 25.25
C THR A 430 10.89 -28.25 24.51
N GLN A 431 10.73 -29.35 25.24
CA GLN A 431 10.57 -30.67 24.64
C GLN A 431 9.28 -30.75 23.80
N ALA A 432 9.40 -31.36 22.61
CA ALA A 432 8.28 -31.58 21.69
C ALA A 432 7.13 -32.39 22.30
N ILE A 433 5.91 -32.13 21.82
CA ILE A 433 4.70 -32.89 22.14
C ILE A 433 4.63 -34.11 21.21
N ASP A 434 4.23 -35.26 21.76
CA ASP A 434 4.06 -36.47 20.95
C ASP A 434 3.14 -36.18 19.74
N PRO A 435 3.54 -36.55 18.51
CA PRO A 435 2.77 -36.22 17.32
C PRO A 435 1.32 -36.75 17.34
N LYS A 436 1.08 -37.94 17.91
CA LYS A 436 -0.28 -38.50 17.99
C LYS A 436 -1.13 -37.68 18.95
N VAL A 437 -0.57 -37.32 20.11
CA VAL A 437 -1.23 -36.48 21.11
C VAL A 437 -1.55 -35.09 20.54
N ALA A 438 -0.59 -34.45 19.88
CA ALA A 438 -0.79 -33.14 19.27
C ALA A 438 -1.91 -33.15 18.22
N ILE A 439 -1.89 -34.13 17.30
CA ILE A 439 -2.90 -34.25 16.24
C ILE A 439 -4.30 -34.52 16.80
N GLU A 440 -4.41 -35.43 17.77
CA GLU A 440 -5.70 -35.78 18.38
C GLU A 440 -6.32 -34.56 19.06
N TYR A 441 -5.58 -33.94 19.98
CA TYR A 441 -6.14 -32.88 20.82
C TYR A 441 -6.29 -31.54 20.09
N TRP A 442 -5.53 -31.28 19.03
CA TRP A 442 -5.63 -30.04 18.25
C TRP A 442 -7.03 -29.81 17.65
N LYS A 443 -7.70 -30.89 17.22
CA LYS A 443 -9.04 -30.81 16.59
C LYS A 443 -10.19 -31.21 17.52
N LYS A 444 -9.89 -31.84 18.66
CA LYS A 444 -10.90 -32.33 19.61
C LYS A 444 -11.64 -31.17 20.28
N ASN A 445 -12.93 -31.35 20.55
CA ASN A 445 -13.75 -30.37 21.26
C ASN A 445 -13.49 -30.43 22.78
N VAL A 446 -12.32 -29.97 23.22
CA VAL A 446 -11.82 -30.06 24.60
C VAL A 446 -11.73 -28.74 25.34
N LEU A 447 -11.96 -27.60 24.67
CA LEU A 447 -11.89 -26.28 25.30
C LEU A 447 -13.17 -25.94 26.07
N PRO A 448 -13.06 -25.31 27.26
CA PRO A 448 -14.22 -24.87 28.03
C PRO A 448 -14.90 -23.67 27.36
N LEU A 449 -16.23 -23.57 27.55
CA LEU A 449 -17.04 -22.49 26.96
C LEU A 449 -16.70 -21.08 27.51
N GLY A 450 -16.03 -21.01 28.67
CA GLY A 450 -15.66 -19.77 29.35
C GLY A 450 -14.39 -19.09 28.83
N LEU A 451 -13.71 -19.64 27.81
CA LEU A 451 -12.53 -18.98 27.26
C LEU A 451 -12.89 -17.62 26.62
N PRO A 452 -12.05 -16.58 26.80
CA PRO A 452 -12.20 -15.28 26.16
C PRO A 452 -12.43 -15.39 24.65
N ARG A 453 -13.49 -14.75 24.15
CA ARG A 453 -13.83 -14.74 22.72
C ARG A 453 -13.01 -13.68 21.96
N ALA A 454 -12.92 -13.82 20.64
CA ALA A 454 -12.34 -12.80 19.77
C ALA A 454 -13.47 -12.08 19.03
N GLY A 455 -13.58 -10.76 19.20
CA GLY A 455 -14.66 -9.99 18.59
C GLY A 455 -16.05 -10.55 18.94
N SER A 456 -16.88 -10.80 17.92
CA SER A 456 -18.22 -11.39 18.04
C SER A 456 -18.25 -12.92 17.82
N SER A 457 -17.09 -13.57 17.72
CA SER A 457 -17.04 -15.01 17.46
C SER A 457 -17.79 -15.82 18.53
N ARG A 458 -18.54 -16.83 18.07
CA ARG A 458 -19.15 -17.85 18.95
C ARG A 458 -18.11 -18.56 19.80
N ALA A 459 -18.53 -19.14 20.93
CA ALA A 459 -17.65 -19.98 21.74
C ALA A 459 -17.06 -21.13 20.90
N LEU A 460 -15.74 -21.34 21.02
CA LEU A 460 -14.99 -22.30 20.21
C LEU A 460 -14.48 -23.41 21.11
N LYS A 461 -14.80 -24.66 20.72
CA LYS A 461 -14.52 -25.84 21.55
C LYS A 461 -13.22 -26.56 21.16
N SER A 462 -12.66 -26.31 19.98
CA SER A 462 -11.40 -26.95 19.54
C SER A 462 -10.21 -25.99 19.58
N PRO A 463 -9.01 -26.45 19.98
CA PRO A 463 -7.78 -25.66 19.89
C PRO A 463 -7.52 -25.05 18.51
N ASN A 464 -7.74 -25.83 17.44
CA ASN A 464 -7.60 -25.34 16.07
C ASN A 464 -8.51 -24.15 15.79
N ASP A 465 -9.82 -24.28 16.06
CA ASP A 465 -10.75 -23.18 15.80
C ASP A 465 -10.40 -21.95 16.63
N TYR A 466 -10.07 -22.16 17.91
CA TYR A 466 -9.75 -21.08 18.85
C TYR A 466 -8.49 -20.32 18.44
N PHE A 467 -7.44 -21.04 18.04
CA PHE A 467 -6.20 -20.44 17.57
C PHE A 467 -6.39 -19.73 16.22
N MET A 468 -7.08 -20.37 15.27
CA MET A 468 -7.31 -19.82 13.94
C MET A 468 -8.25 -18.61 13.94
N ASP A 469 -9.09 -18.45 14.95
CA ASP A 469 -9.93 -17.26 15.10
C ASP A 469 -9.11 -15.99 15.39
N ARG A 470 -7.91 -16.12 15.97
CA ARG A 470 -7.02 -14.97 16.24
C ARG A 470 -6.41 -14.38 15.00
N PHE A 471 -6.13 -15.22 14.02
CA PHE A 471 -5.79 -14.81 12.65
C PHE A 471 -6.94 -14.07 11.96
N GLY A 472 -8.16 -14.41 12.34
CA GLY A 472 -9.38 -13.70 11.96
C GLY A 472 -10.43 -14.63 11.41
N SER A 473 -11.67 -14.14 11.41
CA SER A 473 -12.84 -14.88 10.95
C SER A 473 -13.98 -13.92 10.62
N LEU A 474 -15.15 -14.46 10.27
CA LEU A 474 -16.38 -13.68 10.19
C LEU A 474 -16.71 -12.91 11.48
N GLY A 475 -16.35 -13.46 12.66
CA GLY A 475 -16.61 -12.85 13.97
C GLY A 475 -15.45 -12.05 14.54
N ASN A 476 -14.22 -12.27 14.05
CA ASN A 476 -13.03 -11.52 14.42
C ASN A 476 -12.34 -10.93 13.18
N ARG A 477 -12.80 -9.75 12.75
CA ARG A 477 -12.30 -9.09 11.53
C ARG A 477 -11.10 -8.19 11.79
N GLU A 478 -10.94 -7.73 13.03
CA GLU A 478 -9.87 -6.85 13.47
C GLU A 478 -8.47 -7.25 12.93
N PRO A 479 -7.96 -8.48 13.08
CA PRO A 479 -6.60 -8.84 12.65
C PRO A 479 -6.35 -8.76 11.14
N MET A 480 -7.39 -8.58 10.32
CA MET A 480 -7.26 -8.51 8.87
C MET A 480 -6.84 -7.11 8.41
N LEU A 481 -5.96 -7.08 7.41
CA LEU A 481 -5.50 -5.88 6.73
C LEU A 481 -5.70 -6.00 5.23
N LEU A 482 -6.05 -4.88 4.60
CA LEU A 482 -6.08 -4.76 3.14
C LEU A 482 -4.66 -4.63 2.60
N LEU A 483 -4.41 -5.26 1.45
CA LEU A 483 -3.10 -5.24 0.81
C LEU A 483 -3.24 -5.44 -0.70
N ASP A 484 -2.50 -4.63 -1.47
CA ASP A 484 -2.36 -4.74 -2.91
C ASP A 484 -2.21 -6.21 -3.38
N ARG A 485 -2.86 -6.59 -4.48
CA ARG A 485 -2.90 -8.00 -4.93
C ARG A 485 -1.52 -8.53 -5.25
N GLU A 486 -0.65 -7.74 -5.87
CA GLU A 486 0.69 -8.18 -6.26
C GLU A 486 1.58 -8.33 -5.03
N VAL A 487 1.55 -7.35 -4.12
CA VAL A 487 2.24 -7.43 -2.82
C VAL A 487 1.72 -8.61 -2.02
N ASN A 488 0.40 -8.81 -2.01
CA ASN A 488 -0.21 -9.96 -1.40
C ASN A 488 0.36 -11.20 -2.09
N GLN A 489 0.22 -11.44 -3.39
CA GLN A 489 0.79 -12.63 -4.05
C GLN A 489 2.24 -12.94 -3.64
N VAL A 490 3.13 -11.96 -3.66
CA VAL A 490 4.53 -12.12 -3.25
C VAL A 490 4.68 -12.40 -1.75
N LYS A 491 3.96 -11.69 -0.87
CA LYS A 491 3.85 -12.02 0.56
C LYS A 491 3.47 -13.49 0.76
N GLY A 492 2.57 -14.01 -0.07
CA GLY A 492 2.17 -15.42 0.00
C GLY A 492 3.30 -16.38 -0.30
N ARG A 493 4.19 -16.03 -1.22
CA ARG A 493 5.36 -16.84 -1.57
C ARG A 493 6.43 -16.74 -0.47
N ILE A 494 6.72 -15.52 0.01
CA ILE A 494 7.66 -15.26 1.12
C ILE A 494 7.32 -16.09 2.36
N PHE A 495 6.05 -16.06 2.79
CA PHE A 495 5.59 -16.72 4.01
C PHE A 495 5.01 -18.13 3.77
N SER A 496 5.37 -18.76 2.64
CA SER A 496 5.03 -20.15 2.35
C SER A 496 6.29 -20.98 2.21
N ASP A 497 6.12 -22.31 2.21
CA ASP A 497 7.19 -23.25 1.86
C ASP A 497 7.48 -23.33 0.36
N ALA A 498 7.14 -22.28 -0.40
CA ALA A 498 7.52 -22.18 -1.80
C ALA A 498 9.04 -22.23 -1.92
N ALA A 499 9.54 -23.10 -2.81
CA ALA A 499 10.98 -23.26 -3.06
C ALA A 499 11.65 -21.95 -3.53
N SER A 500 10.89 -21.03 -4.13
CA SER A 500 11.35 -19.72 -4.57
C SER A 500 10.21 -18.70 -4.65
N ILE A 501 10.54 -17.41 -4.52
CA ILE A 501 9.59 -16.30 -4.67
C ILE A 501 9.16 -16.11 -6.14
N GLN A 502 10.03 -16.46 -7.08
CA GLN A 502 9.73 -16.53 -8.50
C GLN A 502 10.18 -17.87 -9.05
N ASP A 503 9.47 -18.44 -10.01
CA ASP A 503 9.93 -19.65 -10.68
C ASP A 503 11.33 -19.41 -11.30
N PRO A 504 12.35 -20.22 -10.96
CA PRO A 504 13.72 -20.00 -11.44
C PRO A 504 13.86 -20.06 -12.96
N GLU A 505 13.09 -20.90 -13.64
CA GLU A 505 13.12 -21.03 -15.10
C GLU A 505 12.43 -19.84 -15.77
N GLU A 506 11.30 -19.37 -15.22
CA GLU A 506 10.67 -18.12 -15.68
C GLU A 506 11.61 -16.93 -15.49
N PHE A 507 12.27 -16.81 -14.34
CA PHE A 507 13.26 -15.75 -14.09
C PHE A 507 14.38 -15.80 -15.12
N ARG A 508 14.99 -16.98 -15.31
CA ARG A 508 16.10 -17.16 -16.26
C ARG A 508 15.67 -16.83 -17.69
N LYS A 509 14.49 -17.27 -18.13
CA LYS A 509 13.94 -16.96 -19.46
C LYS A 509 13.71 -15.47 -19.63
N SER A 510 13.12 -14.80 -18.65
CA SER A 510 12.86 -13.36 -18.71
C SER A 510 14.15 -12.54 -18.70
N LEU A 511 15.14 -12.93 -17.92
CA LEU A 511 16.46 -12.31 -17.91
C LEU A 511 17.16 -12.46 -19.27
N GLN A 512 17.17 -13.66 -19.84
CA GLN A 512 17.78 -13.91 -21.16
C GLN A 512 17.10 -13.11 -22.27
N LYS A 513 15.76 -13.03 -22.28
CA LYS A 513 15.02 -12.20 -23.24
C LYS A 513 15.39 -10.73 -23.09
N ALA A 514 15.48 -10.22 -21.87
CA ALA A 514 15.80 -8.83 -21.63
C ALA A 514 17.22 -8.46 -22.06
N ILE A 515 18.17 -9.39 -21.92
CA ILE A 515 19.54 -9.24 -22.44
C ILE A 515 19.53 -9.26 -23.97
N ALA A 516 18.82 -10.21 -24.59
CA ALA A 516 18.82 -10.40 -26.04
C ALA A 516 18.12 -9.27 -26.81
N TYR A 517 16.98 -8.78 -26.31
CA TYR A 517 16.12 -7.82 -27.02
C TYR A 517 16.24 -6.38 -26.48
N GLY A 518 16.94 -6.18 -25.36
CA GLY A 518 17.09 -4.85 -24.76
C GLY A 518 15.79 -4.25 -24.20
N ASN A 519 14.76 -5.06 -23.93
CA ASN A 519 13.45 -4.62 -23.41
C ASN A 519 12.87 -5.63 -22.39
N GLY A 520 11.70 -5.36 -21.81
CA GLY A 520 10.99 -6.33 -20.95
C GLY A 520 11.62 -6.58 -19.57
N HIS A 521 12.49 -5.69 -19.08
CA HIS A 521 13.18 -5.84 -17.80
C HIS A 521 12.24 -5.76 -16.58
N ASP A 522 11.05 -5.16 -16.74
CA ASP A 522 10.04 -5.11 -15.69
C ASP A 522 9.60 -6.51 -15.22
N GLU A 523 9.56 -7.51 -16.11
CA GLU A 523 9.06 -8.86 -15.79
C GLU A 523 9.88 -9.57 -14.71
N PHE A 524 11.22 -9.45 -14.75
CA PHE A 524 12.07 -10.07 -13.73
C PHE A 524 12.33 -9.14 -12.54
N LEU A 525 12.34 -7.81 -12.74
CA LEU A 525 12.50 -6.85 -11.64
C LEU A 525 11.26 -6.76 -10.73
N LYS A 526 10.07 -7.05 -11.27
CA LYS A 526 8.78 -7.00 -10.56
C LYS A 526 8.79 -7.78 -9.24
N TYR A 527 9.30 -9.01 -9.24
CA TYR A 527 9.28 -9.85 -8.04
C TYR A 527 10.27 -9.38 -6.97
N ILE A 528 11.42 -8.83 -7.37
CA ILE A 528 12.38 -8.19 -6.45
C ILE A 528 11.72 -6.97 -5.80
N LYS A 529 11.15 -6.09 -6.62
CA LYS A 529 10.43 -4.89 -6.17
C LYS A 529 9.34 -5.26 -5.15
N TRP A 530 8.46 -6.20 -5.50
CA TRP A 530 7.34 -6.56 -4.62
C TRP A 530 7.77 -7.28 -3.35
N THR A 531 8.91 -7.97 -3.36
CA THR A 531 9.49 -8.56 -2.14
C THR A 531 9.90 -7.46 -1.17
N ILE A 532 10.65 -6.46 -1.63
CA ILE A 532 11.05 -5.30 -0.82
C ILE A 532 9.81 -4.55 -0.31
N VAL A 533 8.82 -4.31 -1.18
CA VAL A 533 7.57 -3.62 -0.81
C VAL A 533 6.80 -4.40 0.25
N ALA A 534 6.75 -5.73 0.18
CA ALA A 534 6.09 -6.54 1.22
C ALA A 534 6.72 -6.33 2.60
N PHE A 535 8.05 -6.24 2.69
CA PHE A 535 8.74 -5.98 3.95
C PHE A 535 8.61 -4.53 4.42
N ARG A 536 8.60 -3.56 3.51
CA ARG A 536 8.28 -2.17 3.86
C ARG A 536 6.86 -2.05 4.41
N TYR A 537 5.90 -2.75 3.80
CA TYR A 537 4.51 -2.78 4.24
C TYR A 537 4.36 -3.36 5.65
N ILE A 538 4.94 -4.53 5.95
CA ILE A 538 4.77 -5.14 7.29
C ILE A 538 5.49 -4.36 8.41
N ASN A 539 6.45 -3.50 8.05
CA ASN A 539 7.20 -2.66 8.97
C ASN A 539 6.73 -1.20 9.00
N GLU A 540 5.73 -0.84 8.19
CA GLU A 540 5.01 0.43 8.33
C GLU A 540 4.36 0.45 9.72
N GLN A 541 4.37 1.60 10.40
CA GLN A 541 4.03 1.69 11.81
C GLN A 541 2.63 1.13 12.10
N ALA A 542 1.62 1.58 11.37
CA ALA A 542 0.23 1.21 11.64
C ALA A 542 -0.05 -0.27 11.30
N VAL A 543 0.57 -0.81 10.25
CA VAL A 543 0.54 -2.24 9.92
C VAL A 543 1.30 -3.08 10.96
N ARG A 544 2.48 -2.63 11.37
CA ARG A 544 3.35 -3.30 12.34
C ARG A 544 2.66 -3.41 13.69
N GLU A 545 2.03 -2.34 14.17
CA GLU A 545 1.24 -2.34 15.40
C GLU A 545 0.15 -3.42 15.38
N ARG A 546 -0.56 -3.54 14.26
CA ARG A 546 -1.58 -4.58 14.08
C ARG A 546 -0.98 -5.98 14.07
N ILE A 547 0.13 -6.20 13.37
CA ILE A 547 0.83 -7.49 13.33
C ILE A 547 1.30 -7.88 14.73
N GLN A 548 1.88 -6.94 15.48
CA GLN A 548 2.36 -7.15 16.84
C GLN A 548 1.19 -7.50 17.79
N LYS A 549 0.09 -6.75 17.72
CA LYS A 549 -1.14 -7.07 18.47
C LYS A 549 -1.68 -8.45 18.12
N ASN A 550 -1.64 -8.83 16.84
CA ASN A 550 -2.07 -10.17 16.42
C ASN A 550 -1.14 -11.27 16.97
N ARG A 551 0.19 -11.05 16.97
CA ARG A 551 1.16 -11.97 17.58
C ARG A 551 0.90 -12.15 19.09
N GLN A 552 0.60 -11.07 19.81
CA GLN A 552 0.19 -11.14 21.21
C GLN A 552 -1.08 -12.00 21.38
N ASN A 553 -2.10 -11.78 20.54
CA ASN A 553 -3.35 -12.54 20.58
C ASN A 553 -3.13 -14.04 20.30
N LEU A 554 -2.21 -14.38 19.39
CA LEU A 554 -1.84 -15.77 19.09
C LEU A 554 -1.11 -16.43 20.26
N LEU A 555 -0.14 -15.72 20.86
CA LEU A 555 0.57 -16.20 22.05
C LEU A 555 -0.38 -16.41 23.21
N GLU A 556 -1.29 -15.46 23.44
CA GLU A 556 -2.32 -15.57 24.47
C GLU A 556 -3.27 -16.76 24.21
N ALA A 557 -3.70 -16.97 22.97
CA ALA A 557 -4.50 -18.14 22.63
C ALA A 557 -3.77 -19.46 22.90
N SER A 558 -2.48 -19.55 22.56
CA SER A 558 -1.69 -20.74 22.88
C SER A 558 -1.53 -20.97 24.39
N ARG A 559 -1.42 -19.90 25.19
CA ARG A 559 -1.38 -19.95 26.65
C ARG A 559 -2.67 -20.53 27.21
N GLN A 560 -3.81 -20.03 26.74
CA GLN A 560 -5.12 -20.50 27.18
C GLN A 560 -5.38 -21.96 26.79
N ILE A 561 -4.99 -22.36 25.58
CA ILE A 561 -5.05 -23.77 25.17
C ILE A 561 -4.17 -24.64 26.07
N SER A 562 -2.93 -24.21 26.35
CA SER A 562 -1.99 -24.95 27.21
C SER A 562 -2.54 -25.17 28.62
N ASN A 563 -3.22 -24.16 29.17
CA ASN A 563 -3.82 -24.24 30.50
C ASN A 563 -5.10 -25.11 30.51
N ALA A 564 -5.88 -25.08 29.43
CA ALA A 564 -7.15 -25.80 29.35
C ALA A 564 -7.00 -27.27 28.96
N VAL A 565 -5.92 -27.64 28.27
CA VAL A 565 -5.71 -28.99 27.72
C VAL A 565 -4.38 -29.53 28.23
N PRO A 566 -4.38 -30.38 29.29
CA PRO A 566 -3.15 -30.89 29.91
C PRO A 566 -2.19 -31.57 28.92
N GLN A 567 -2.74 -32.27 27.92
CA GLN A 567 -1.98 -32.93 26.86
C GLN A 567 -1.20 -31.93 25.97
N LEU A 568 -1.63 -30.68 25.93
CA LEU A 568 -1.00 -29.58 25.18
C LEU A 568 -0.31 -28.55 26.10
N GLN A 569 0.01 -28.89 27.36
CA GLN A 569 0.57 -27.95 28.34
C GLN A 569 1.86 -27.23 27.91
N ARG A 570 2.63 -27.79 26.97
CA ARG A 570 3.87 -27.21 26.44
C ARG A 570 3.68 -26.32 25.21
N LEU A 571 2.46 -26.26 24.67
CA LEU A 571 2.16 -25.57 23.41
C LEU A 571 2.59 -24.10 23.45
N HIS A 572 2.31 -23.39 24.55
CA HIS A 572 2.67 -21.98 24.70
C HIS A 572 4.17 -21.73 24.73
N ALA A 573 4.93 -22.53 25.48
CA ALA A 573 6.38 -22.39 25.58
C ALA A 573 7.04 -22.64 24.22
N ILE A 574 6.60 -23.67 23.49
CA ILE A 574 7.05 -23.91 22.10
C ILE A 574 6.68 -22.73 21.20
N HIS A 575 5.48 -22.15 21.35
CA HIS A 575 5.05 -21.01 20.55
C HIS A 575 5.91 -19.75 20.78
N GLN A 576 6.36 -19.51 22.02
CA GLN A 576 7.26 -18.40 22.35
C GLN A 576 8.63 -18.53 21.65
N GLU A 577 9.14 -19.75 21.52
CA GLU A 577 10.37 -20.04 20.79
C GLU A 577 10.17 -19.94 19.27
N PHE A 578 9.01 -20.39 18.78
CA PHE A 578 8.64 -20.43 17.37
C PHE A 578 8.37 -19.05 16.75
N ASP A 579 7.58 -18.20 17.40
CA ASP A 579 6.95 -17.03 16.77
C ASP A 579 7.96 -16.10 16.09
N TYR A 580 8.97 -15.59 16.81
CA TYR A 580 9.98 -14.74 16.19
C TYR A 580 10.89 -15.50 15.21
N ASN A 581 11.21 -16.76 15.51
CA ASN A 581 12.05 -17.59 14.66
C ASN A 581 11.44 -17.75 13.27
N TRP A 582 10.13 -17.96 13.21
CA TRP A 582 9.39 -18.05 11.94
C TRP A 582 9.49 -16.78 11.11
N TYR A 583 9.32 -15.60 11.71
CA TYR A 583 9.48 -14.35 10.97
C TYR A 583 10.92 -14.09 10.54
N LEU A 584 11.90 -14.45 11.38
CA LEU A 584 13.32 -14.28 11.10
C LEU A 584 13.74 -15.15 9.90
N ASP A 585 13.45 -16.45 9.93
CA ASP A 585 13.77 -17.40 8.85
C ASP A 585 13.21 -16.95 7.49
N ARG A 586 11.93 -16.55 7.44
CA ARG A 586 11.32 -16.06 6.19
C ARG A 586 11.89 -14.74 5.71
N THR A 587 12.32 -13.88 6.64
CA THR A 587 12.99 -12.64 6.29
C THR A 587 14.36 -12.92 5.69
N ASP A 588 15.15 -13.79 6.31
CA ASP A 588 16.51 -14.11 5.87
C ASP A 588 16.49 -14.82 4.51
N LYS A 589 15.60 -15.81 4.33
CA LYS A 589 15.38 -16.46 3.03
C LYS A 589 14.96 -15.47 1.93
N ALA A 590 14.08 -14.52 2.23
CA ALA A 590 13.66 -13.51 1.25
C ALA A 590 14.78 -12.52 0.93
N ARG A 591 15.58 -12.11 1.93
CA ARG A 591 16.74 -11.24 1.75
C ARG A 591 17.79 -11.89 0.87
N ASP A 592 18.14 -13.13 1.19
CA ASP A 592 19.10 -13.93 0.43
C ASP A 592 18.63 -14.15 -1.01
N TRP A 593 17.34 -14.44 -1.20
CA TRP A 593 16.76 -14.58 -2.52
C TRP A 593 16.91 -13.30 -3.35
N VAL A 594 16.56 -12.13 -2.78
CA VAL A 594 16.70 -10.83 -3.48
C VAL A 594 18.15 -10.57 -3.86
N VAL A 595 19.10 -10.75 -2.93
CA VAL A 595 20.52 -10.52 -3.20
C VAL A 595 21.02 -11.43 -4.33
N LYS A 596 20.69 -12.73 -4.28
CA LYS A 596 21.05 -13.69 -5.34
C LYS A 596 20.48 -13.29 -6.71
N GLN A 597 19.22 -12.83 -6.78
CA GLN A 597 18.65 -12.38 -8.06
C GLN A 597 19.39 -11.14 -8.59
N LEU A 598 19.72 -10.18 -7.72
CA LEU A 598 20.45 -8.98 -8.11
C LEU A 598 21.86 -9.31 -8.64
N ASP A 599 22.56 -10.27 -8.00
CA ASP A 599 23.85 -10.76 -8.46
C ASP A 599 23.75 -11.41 -9.85
N LEU A 600 22.72 -12.24 -10.08
CA LEU A 600 22.47 -12.88 -11.38
C LEU A 600 22.18 -11.86 -12.49
N ILE A 601 21.39 -10.82 -12.19
CA ILE A 601 21.08 -9.74 -13.14
C ILE A 601 22.36 -8.97 -13.49
N GLU A 602 23.11 -8.53 -12.48
CA GLU A 602 24.33 -7.76 -12.65
C GLU A 602 25.38 -8.54 -13.45
N HIS A 603 25.57 -9.83 -13.13
CA HIS A 603 26.46 -10.71 -13.88
C HIS A 603 25.99 -10.90 -15.33
N GLY A 604 24.69 -11.16 -15.55
CA GLY A 604 24.13 -11.36 -16.88
C GLY A 604 24.29 -10.14 -17.79
N PHE A 605 24.00 -8.94 -17.28
CA PHE A 605 24.10 -7.70 -18.05
C PHE A 605 25.54 -7.25 -18.30
N ARG A 606 26.47 -7.45 -17.36
CA ARG A 606 27.89 -7.10 -17.55
C ARG A 606 28.60 -7.99 -18.56
N ASN A 607 28.18 -9.24 -18.69
CA ASN A 607 28.81 -10.21 -19.58
C ASN A 607 28.14 -10.29 -20.97
N ALA A 608 27.01 -9.60 -21.16
CA ALA A 608 26.31 -9.58 -22.43
C ALA A 608 27.10 -8.85 -23.53
N LYS A 609 27.18 -9.47 -24.71
CA LYS A 609 27.79 -8.89 -25.91
C LYS A 609 26.87 -9.10 -27.13
N PRO A 610 26.49 -8.03 -27.85
CA PRO A 610 26.74 -6.61 -27.57
C PRO A 610 26.01 -6.12 -26.30
N THR A 611 26.37 -4.93 -25.80
CA THR A 611 25.72 -4.33 -24.62
C THR A 611 24.22 -4.15 -24.87
N PRO A 612 23.32 -4.66 -24.00
CA PRO A 612 21.87 -4.52 -24.17
C PRO A 612 21.42 -3.06 -24.10
N GLY A 613 20.43 -2.67 -24.91
CA GLY A 613 19.93 -1.28 -24.97
C GLY A 613 19.34 -0.74 -23.65
N ASN A 614 18.86 -1.63 -22.78
CA ASN A 614 18.33 -1.32 -21.44
C ASN A 614 19.38 -1.42 -20.31
N TYR A 615 20.67 -1.60 -20.62
CA TYR A 615 21.72 -1.81 -19.62
C TYR A 615 21.73 -0.75 -18.50
N GLN A 616 21.68 0.54 -18.87
CA GLN A 616 21.72 1.63 -17.90
C GLN A 616 20.50 1.64 -16.97
N ALA A 617 19.30 1.41 -17.50
CA ALA A 617 18.07 1.34 -16.72
C ALA A 617 18.10 0.18 -15.72
N VAL A 618 18.55 -1.01 -16.17
CA VAL A 618 18.64 -2.21 -15.32
C VAL A 618 19.70 -2.03 -14.25
N MET A 619 20.90 -1.56 -14.58
CA MET A 619 21.97 -1.36 -13.60
C MET A 619 21.63 -0.29 -12.57
N LYS A 620 20.87 0.74 -12.96
CA LYS A 620 20.30 1.70 -12.00
C LYS A 620 19.30 1.01 -11.06
N ALA A 621 18.35 0.24 -11.59
CA ALA A 621 17.37 -0.47 -10.78
C ALA A 621 18.05 -1.48 -9.81
N VAL A 622 19.08 -2.19 -10.25
CA VAL A 622 19.87 -3.09 -9.41
C VAL A 622 20.53 -2.32 -8.25
N LYS A 623 21.16 -1.18 -8.53
CA LYS A 623 21.77 -0.33 -7.49
C LYS A 623 20.72 0.15 -6.48
N ASP A 624 19.58 0.63 -6.97
CA ASP A 624 18.48 1.11 -6.13
C ASP A 624 17.96 -0.04 -5.24
N PHE A 625 17.70 -1.22 -5.80
CA PHE A 625 17.25 -2.39 -5.04
C PHE A 625 18.27 -2.91 -4.04
N ARG A 626 19.57 -2.91 -4.36
CA ARG A 626 20.62 -3.26 -3.37
C ARG A 626 20.57 -2.34 -2.17
N SER A 627 20.37 -1.03 -2.38
CA SER A 627 20.24 -0.07 -1.29
C SER A 627 18.99 -0.30 -0.44
N ASP A 628 17.96 -0.90 -1.04
CA ASP A 628 16.66 -1.19 -0.41
C ASP A 628 16.60 -2.53 0.32
N VAL A 629 17.57 -3.43 0.12
CA VAL A 629 17.65 -4.72 0.85
C VAL A 629 17.62 -4.51 2.36
N LYS A 630 18.14 -3.37 2.85
CA LYS A 630 18.09 -2.99 4.27
C LYS A 630 16.68 -2.89 4.84
N PHE A 631 15.64 -2.75 4.02
CA PHE A 631 14.24 -2.72 4.46
C PHE A 631 13.61 -4.10 4.64
N ILE A 632 14.29 -5.16 4.19
CA ILE A 632 13.88 -6.56 4.43
C ILE A 632 14.29 -6.93 5.86
N LYS A 633 13.42 -6.61 6.83
CA LYS A 633 13.62 -6.89 8.26
C LYS A 633 12.40 -7.60 8.84
N PRO A 634 12.57 -8.51 9.83
CA PRO A 634 11.44 -9.10 10.50
C PRO A 634 10.75 -8.05 11.39
N PRO A 635 9.46 -8.25 11.75
CA PRO A 635 8.84 -7.48 12.82
C PRO A 635 9.67 -7.55 14.12
N PRO A 636 9.51 -6.59 15.06
CA PRO A 636 10.28 -6.58 16.30
C PRO A 636 10.14 -7.89 17.08
N LYS A 637 11.26 -8.37 17.65
CA LYS A 637 11.29 -9.66 18.36
C LYS A 637 10.25 -9.77 19.45
N ASP A 638 10.21 -8.77 20.31
CA ASP A 638 9.22 -8.66 21.37
C ASP A 638 7.88 -8.20 20.75
N PRO A 639 6.81 -9.02 20.80
CA PRO A 639 5.51 -8.66 20.27
C PRO A 639 4.85 -7.50 21.03
N ARG A 640 5.36 -7.11 22.21
CA ARG A 640 4.92 -5.93 22.97
C ARG A 640 5.57 -4.63 22.52
N LYS A 641 6.64 -4.71 21.72
CA LYS A 641 7.33 -3.53 21.18
C LYS A 641 6.78 -3.18 19.81
N TYR A 642 6.40 -1.91 19.68
CA TYR A 642 5.91 -1.33 18.43
C TYR A 642 6.96 -0.49 17.69
N HIS A 643 8.10 -0.21 18.33
CA HIS A 643 9.20 0.59 17.77
C HIS A 643 10.44 -0.26 17.50
#